data_AF-A0A5N4CCQ5-F1
#
_entry.id   AF-A0A5N4CCQ5-F1
#
_cell.length_a   1.000
_cell.length_b   1.000
_cell.length_c   1.000
_cell.angle_alpha   90.00
_cell.angle_beta   90.00
_cell.angle_gamma   90.00
#
_symmetry.space_group_name_H-M   'P 1'
#
loop_
_entity.id
_entity.type
_entity.pdbx_description
1 polymer ?
#
loop_
_entity_poly.entity_id
_entity_poly.type
_entity_poly.pdbx_seq_one_letter_code
_entity_poly.pdbx_strand_id
1 'polypeptide(L)'
;MEGQNVEELLAKAERDEAEKLQRITVHKELELEFDLGNLLALDRNPPTGLRHAGPTQEAELRALARDNTQLLINQLWQLPTERVEEALVARLPEPTTRLPREKPVPRPRPLTRWQQFARLKGIRPKKKTNLVWDEVSGQWRRRWGYQRARDDTKEWLIEVPGSADPMEDQFAKRIQAKKERVAKNELNRLRNLARAHKIQLPSATGMHPTGHQSKEELGRAMQVARVSTASVGRFQERLPKEKAPRGSGKKRKFQPLFGDFAAEKKSQLEMLRVMNSKKPQMDVTRATNKQMREEDQEEAAKRRKMSQKGKRKGGRQGPGDANAQVILILTPKDLQNMGAKNVCLMTDKNLSQLPPVKTVMDSLVKNGINFKLYDSVRVEPTDRSFMEAVEFAKKGAFDAYVAVGGGSTMDTCKAANLYASSPHSDFLDYVNAPIGKGKPVTVPLRPLIAVPTTSGTGSETTGVAIFDYEHLKVKTGIASRAIKPTLGLIDPLHTLHMPERVVANSGFDVLCHALESYTALPYHMRSPCPSNPITRPAYQGSNPISDIWAVHALQIVAKYLKRSFPKAALYSVGNASADVLLLGIYVIHRAVRNPDDLEARSNMHLASAFAGIGFGNAGVHLCHGMSYPISGLVKKYKAKDYKVDHPLVARFTFCPAAFAATSVSGSTYAFSWINYTVLSVAEQKGADTRTARIPDAGPILADTLRKFLFDLDVDDGLAAIGYSKADIPALVKGTLPQERVTKLAPRPQSEEDLSVLFEASMKLY
;
A
#
# COMPACT_ATOMS: atom_id res chain seq x y z
N MET A 1 -5.19 -67.14 35.98
CA MET A 1 -5.76 -65.84 36.40
C MET A 1 -4.71 -65.19 37.27
N GLU A 2 -3.87 -64.35 36.69
CA GLU A 2 -3.03 -63.41 37.45
C GLU A 2 -3.51 -62.03 37.05
N GLY A 3 -4.09 -61.33 38.02
CA GLY A 3 -4.80 -60.09 37.83
C GLY A 3 -3.84 -58.98 37.39
N GLN A 4 -4.19 -58.31 36.30
CA GLN A 4 -3.70 -56.96 36.05
C GLN A 4 -4.00 -56.14 37.30
N ASN A 5 -2.96 -55.56 37.89
CA ASN A 5 -3.06 -54.81 39.13
C ASN A 5 -4.08 -53.67 38.93
N VAL A 6 -5.10 -53.59 39.78
CA VAL A 6 -6.20 -52.62 39.68
C VAL A 6 -5.65 -51.18 39.68
N GLU A 7 -4.53 -50.95 40.35
CA GLU A 7 -3.78 -49.69 40.34
C GLU A 7 -3.21 -49.32 38.96
N GLU A 8 -2.72 -50.28 38.18
CA GLU A 8 -2.19 -50.01 36.84
C GLU A 8 -3.32 -49.72 35.84
N LEU A 9 -4.47 -50.40 35.99
CA LEU A 9 -5.66 -50.13 35.19
C LEU A 9 -6.27 -48.77 35.52
N LEU A 10 -6.31 -48.37 36.79
CA LEU A 10 -6.76 -47.04 37.22
C LEU A 10 -5.78 -45.95 36.79
N ALA A 11 -4.47 -46.13 36.96
CA ALA A 11 -3.48 -45.17 36.51
C ALA A 11 -3.46 -45.02 34.97
N LYS A 12 -3.77 -46.09 34.24
CA LYS A 12 -3.95 -46.03 32.79
C LYS A 12 -5.25 -45.32 32.42
N ALA A 13 -6.35 -45.59 33.11
CA ALA A 13 -7.62 -44.89 32.89
C ALA A 13 -7.53 -43.39 33.21
N GLU A 14 -6.81 -43.01 34.28
CA GLU A 14 -6.55 -41.61 34.63
C GLU A 14 -5.63 -40.92 33.61
N ARG A 15 -4.61 -41.62 33.09
CA ARG A 15 -3.78 -41.09 31.99
C ARG A 15 -4.59 -40.94 30.70
N ASP A 16 -5.44 -41.91 30.37
CA ASP A 16 -6.28 -41.88 29.17
C ASP A 16 -7.38 -40.80 29.29
N GLU A 17 -7.92 -40.53 30.49
CA GLU A 17 -8.80 -39.39 30.76
C GLU A 17 -8.04 -38.05 30.73
N ALA A 18 -6.84 -37.99 31.27
CA ALA A 18 -5.99 -36.79 31.22
C ALA A 18 -5.51 -36.47 29.79
N GLU A 19 -5.30 -37.48 28.94
CA GLU A 19 -5.02 -37.32 27.51
C GLU A 19 -6.26 -36.87 26.73
N LYS A 20 -7.47 -37.33 27.11
CA LYS A 20 -8.74 -36.84 26.55
C LYS A 20 -9.03 -35.39 26.96
N LEU A 21 -8.66 -34.99 28.17
CA LEU A 21 -8.72 -33.62 28.67
C LEU A 21 -7.49 -32.82 28.19
N GLN A 22 -7.39 -32.56 26.89
CA GLN A 22 -6.29 -31.75 26.34
C GLN A 22 -6.10 -30.45 27.14
N ARG A 23 -4.84 -30.12 27.48
CA ARG A 23 -4.46 -28.99 28.34
C ARG A 23 -5.21 -27.70 27.93
N ILE A 24 -5.93 -27.09 28.88
CA ILE A 24 -6.57 -25.76 28.77
C ILE A 24 -5.54 -24.63 28.62
N THR A 25 -4.31 -24.90 29.03
CA THR A 25 -3.16 -24.00 28.89
C THR A 25 -2.42 -24.32 27.61
N VAL A 26 -2.43 -23.35 26.69
CA VAL A 26 -1.71 -23.40 25.41
C VAL A 26 -0.58 -22.38 25.49
N HIS A 27 0.65 -22.80 25.19
CA HIS A 27 1.81 -21.92 25.15
C HIS A 27 2.20 -21.66 23.69
N LYS A 28 2.40 -20.38 23.35
CA LYS A 28 2.88 -19.93 22.04
C LYS A 28 4.07 -18.99 22.21
N GLU A 29 4.94 -18.94 21.20
CA GLU A 29 6.14 -18.10 21.20
C GLU A 29 5.80 -16.60 21.23
N LEU A 30 4.76 -16.21 20.48
CA LEU A 30 4.17 -14.88 20.51
C LEU A 30 2.72 -14.96 21.00
N GLU A 31 2.33 -13.98 21.81
CA GLU A 31 0.94 -13.82 22.24
C GLU A 31 0.04 -13.43 21.06
N LEU A 32 -1.22 -13.87 21.12
CA LEU A 32 -2.24 -13.53 20.13
C LEU A 32 -2.78 -12.12 20.38
N GLU A 33 -3.18 -11.45 19.30
CA GLU A 33 -3.94 -10.22 19.37
C GLU A 33 -5.44 -10.55 19.38
N PHE A 34 -6.18 -10.04 20.36
CA PHE A 34 -7.61 -10.35 20.55
C PHE A 34 -8.50 -9.13 20.29
N ASP A 35 -9.61 -9.36 19.60
CA ASP A 35 -10.76 -8.47 19.54
C ASP A 35 -12.00 -9.22 20.04
N LEU A 36 -12.17 -9.21 21.35
CA LEU A 36 -13.27 -9.91 22.04
C LEU A 36 -14.65 -9.38 21.63
N GLY A 37 -14.74 -8.13 21.18
CA GLY A 37 -16.00 -7.56 20.67
C GLY A 37 -16.48 -8.22 19.38
N ASN A 38 -15.56 -8.73 18.56
CA ASN A 38 -15.84 -9.50 17.35
C ASN A 38 -15.60 -11.03 17.51
N LEU A 39 -15.24 -11.51 18.71
CA LEU A 39 -14.81 -12.88 18.96
C LEU A 39 -13.65 -13.31 18.02
N LEU A 40 -12.70 -12.42 17.80
CA LEU A 40 -11.59 -12.61 16.87
C LEU A 40 -10.28 -12.78 17.64
N ALA A 41 -9.47 -13.76 17.24
CA ALA A 41 -8.10 -13.96 17.70
C ALA A 41 -7.17 -14.02 16.47
N LEU A 42 -6.14 -13.17 16.45
CA LEU A 42 -5.19 -13.03 15.36
C LEU A 42 -3.85 -13.64 15.80
N ASP A 43 -3.51 -14.77 15.18
CA ASP A 43 -2.25 -15.46 15.41
C ASP A 43 -1.17 -14.95 14.45
N ARG A 44 -0.14 -14.32 15.02
CA ARG A 44 1.01 -13.79 14.27
C ARG A 44 2.20 -14.76 14.26
N ASN A 45 2.09 -15.89 14.94
CA ASN A 45 3.15 -16.89 14.94
C ASN A 45 3.29 -17.52 13.54
N PRO A 46 4.51 -17.69 13.02
CA PRO A 46 4.71 -18.38 11.76
C PRO A 46 4.23 -19.83 11.91
N PRO A 47 3.44 -20.38 10.97
CA PRO A 47 3.00 -21.77 11.06
C PRO A 47 4.18 -22.69 10.71
N THR A 48 4.98 -23.03 11.72
CA THR A 48 6.21 -23.82 11.60
C THR A 48 5.95 -25.29 11.28
N GLY A 49 4.81 -25.85 11.69
CA GLY A 49 4.39 -27.23 11.40
C GLY A 49 3.93 -27.46 9.95
N LEU A 50 3.21 -26.49 9.36
CA LEU A 50 2.64 -26.57 7.99
C LEU A 50 3.67 -26.61 6.85
N ARG A 51 4.96 -26.75 7.18
CA ARG A 51 6.08 -26.75 6.24
C ARG A 51 6.21 -28.08 5.47
N HIS A 52 5.46 -29.12 5.83
CA HIS A 52 5.53 -30.45 5.21
C HIS A 52 4.16 -30.83 4.63
N ALA A 53 4.04 -30.85 3.30
CA ALA A 53 2.83 -31.31 2.62
C ALA A 53 2.75 -32.84 2.72
N GLY A 54 2.05 -33.32 3.74
CA GLY A 54 1.79 -34.74 3.97
C GLY A 54 0.41 -34.96 4.62
N PRO A 55 0.02 -36.22 4.85
CA PRO A 55 -1.25 -36.59 5.48
C PRO A 55 -1.44 -36.02 6.91
N THR A 56 -0.40 -35.42 7.50
CA THR A 56 -0.41 -34.76 8.81
C THR A 56 -0.89 -33.30 8.78
N GLN A 57 -0.99 -32.66 7.61
CA GLN A 57 -1.33 -31.24 7.49
C GLN A 57 -2.71 -30.90 8.07
N GLU A 58 -3.72 -31.73 7.80
CA GLU A 58 -5.07 -31.56 8.36
C GLU A 58 -5.09 -31.70 9.88
N ALA A 59 -4.29 -32.62 10.43
CA ALA A 59 -4.18 -32.80 11.87
C ALA A 59 -3.52 -31.59 12.55
N GLU A 60 -2.49 -31.03 11.93
CA GLU A 60 -1.80 -29.83 12.42
C GLU A 60 -2.66 -28.56 12.32
N LEU A 61 -3.40 -28.39 11.21
CA LEU A 61 -4.37 -27.29 11.07
C LEU A 61 -5.46 -27.37 12.13
N ARG A 62 -5.97 -28.58 12.40
CA ARG A 62 -6.95 -28.82 13.47
C ARG A 62 -6.36 -28.51 14.84
N ALA A 63 -5.11 -28.91 15.11
CA ALA A 63 -4.43 -28.60 16.36
C ALA A 63 -4.26 -27.08 16.54
N LEU A 64 -3.79 -26.38 15.51
CA LEU A 64 -3.60 -24.92 15.54
C LEU A 64 -4.93 -24.17 15.71
N ALA A 65 -5.99 -24.60 15.02
CA ALA A 65 -7.33 -24.04 15.18
C ALA A 65 -7.90 -24.28 16.57
N ARG A 66 -7.72 -25.48 17.13
CA ARG A 66 -8.10 -25.82 18.50
C ARG A 66 -7.38 -24.93 19.50
N ASP A 67 -6.06 -24.80 19.37
CA ASP A 67 -5.22 -24.03 20.29
C ASP A 67 -5.55 -22.53 20.29
N ASN A 68 -5.75 -21.95 19.10
CA ASN A 68 -6.17 -20.55 18.97
C ASN A 68 -7.57 -20.31 19.56
N THR A 69 -8.47 -21.26 19.35
CA THR A 69 -9.84 -21.21 19.89
C THR A 69 -9.82 -21.32 21.42
N GLN A 70 -9.00 -22.21 21.98
CA GLN A 70 -8.84 -22.36 23.42
C GLN A 70 -8.32 -21.07 24.07
N LEU A 71 -7.32 -20.42 23.47
CA LEU A 71 -6.80 -19.14 23.96
C LEU A 71 -7.86 -18.02 23.92
N LEU A 72 -8.68 -17.96 22.87
CA LEU A 72 -9.80 -17.03 22.79
C LEU A 72 -10.84 -17.28 23.88
N ILE A 73 -11.21 -18.54 24.12
CA ILE A 73 -12.16 -18.93 25.18
C ILE A 73 -11.62 -18.56 26.57
N ASN A 74 -10.33 -18.76 26.82
CA ASN A 74 -9.70 -18.39 28.09
C ASN A 74 -9.83 -16.88 28.35
N GLN A 75 -9.68 -16.05 27.32
CA GLN A 75 -9.88 -14.59 27.43
C GLN A 75 -11.34 -14.20 27.66
N LEU A 76 -12.29 -14.91 27.04
CA LEU A 76 -13.73 -14.68 27.25
C LEU A 76 -14.16 -15.00 28.68
N TRP A 77 -13.60 -16.05 29.29
CA TRP A 77 -13.91 -16.43 30.69
C TRP A 77 -13.34 -15.47 31.74
N GLN A 78 -12.41 -14.61 31.37
CA GLN A 78 -11.88 -13.56 32.25
C GLN A 78 -12.77 -12.31 32.29
N LEU A 79 -13.76 -12.20 31.40
CA LEU A 79 -14.67 -11.05 31.36
C LEU A 79 -15.61 -11.02 32.57
N PRO A 80 -15.99 -9.82 33.06
CA PRO A 80 -16.96 -9.69 34.14
C PRO A 80 -18.32 -10.26 33.71
N THR A 81 -18.92 -11.08 34.57
CA THR A 81 -20.22 -11.73 34.33
C THR A 81 -21.32 -11.08 35.17
N GLU A 82 -22.52 -10.98 34.58
CA GLU A 82 -23.74 -10.52 35.23
C GLU A 82 -24.81 -11.62 35.11
N ARG A 83 -25.74 -11.68 36.07
CA ARG A 83 -26.83 -12.65 36.06
C ARG A 83 -28.11 -12.00 35.53
N VAL A 84 -28.61 -12.48 34.40
CA VAL A 84 -29.84 -11.97 33.76
C VAL A 84 -30.77 -13.16 33.54
N GLU A 85 -31.97 -13.12 34.13
CA GLU A 85 -33.02 -14.13 33.93
C GLU A 85 -32.51 -15.58 34.09
N GLU A 86 -31.74 -15.82 35.15
CA GLU A 86 -31.12 -17.12 35.53
C GLU A 86 -29.89 -17.56 34.70
N ALA A 87 -29.54 -16.86 33.61
CA ALA A 87 -28.32 -17.11 32.85
C ALA A 87 -27.14 -16.23 33.30
N LEU A 88 -25.93 -16.81 33.35
CA LEU A 88 -24.68 -16.05 33.49
C LEU A 88 -24.28 -15.51 32.11
N VAL A 89 -24.19 -14.20 31.98
CA VAL A 89 -23.85 -13.53 30.73
C VAL A 89 -22.65 -12.61 30.95
N ALA A 90 -21.68 -12.65 30.02
CA ALA A 90 -20.59 -11.68 29.98
C ALA A 90 -20.90 -10.59 28.95
N ARG A 91 -20.63 -9.33 29.29
CA ARG A 91 -20.80 -8.22 28.34
C ARG A 91 -19.52 -8.04 27.53
N LEU A 92 -19.61 -8.30 26.23
CA LEU A 92 -18.47 -8.12 25.32
C LEU A 92 -18.09 -6.62 25.21
N PRO A 93 -16.79 -6.31 25.11
CA PRO A 93 -16.31 -4.94 24.89
C PRO A 93 -16.68 -4.42 23.49
N GLU A 94 -16.50 -3.11 23.27
CA GLU A 94 -16.72 -2.54 21.94
C GLU A 94 -15.71 -3.12 20.93
N PRO A 95 -16.15 -3.52 19.73
CA PRO A 95 -15.25 -4.07 18.72
C PRO A 95 -14.18 -3.07 18.28
N THR A 96 -12.92 -3.46 18.36
CA THR A 96 -11.77 -2.65 17.91
C THR A 96 -11.54 -2.78 16.41
N THR A 97 -11.75 -3.98 15.87
CA THR A 97 -11.58 -4.28 14.44
C THR A 97 -12.83 -3.85 13.69
N ARG A 98 -12.64 -2.92 12.74
CA ARG A 98 -13.73 -2.54 11.83
C ARG A 98 -13.87 -3.58 10.73
N LEU A 99 -14.81 -4.50 10.90
CA LEU A 99 -15.15 -5.45 9.85
C LEU A 99 -15.65 -4.71 8.61
N PRO A 100 -15.15 -5.05 7.40
CA PRO A 100 -15.59 -4.43 6.16
C PRO A 100 -17.07 -4.76 5.92
N ARG A 101 -17.96 -3.78 6.15
CA ARG A 101 -19.38 -3.91 5.84
C ARG A 101 -19.65 -3.26 4.49
N GLU A 102 -20.29 -4.02 3.60
CA GLU A 102 -20.76 -3.53 2.30
C GLU A 102 -21.75 -2.34 2.44
N LYS A 103 -22.46 -2.24 3.59
CA LYS A 103 -23.40 -1.16 3.89
C LYS A 103 -22.97 -0.36 5.12
N PRO A 104 -23.03 1.00 5.06
CA PRO A 104 -22.92 1.83 6.24
C PRO A 104 -23.99 1.47 7.26
N VAL A 105 -23.65 1.50 8.55
CA VAL A 105 -24.61 1.31 9.64
C VAL A 105 -25.80 2.28 9.44
N PRO A 106 -27.05 1.80 9.54
CA PRO A 106 -28.21 2.68 9.43
C PRO A 106 -28.07 3.85 10.39
N ARG A 107 -28.16 5.08 9.85
CA ARG A 107 -28.07 6.27 10.71
C ARG A 107 -29.23 6.26 11.71
N PRO A 108 -28.99 6.57 12.99
CA PRO A 108 -30.07 6.67 13.96
C PRO A 108 -31.10 7.70 13.47
N ARG A 109 -32.39 7.41 13.67
CA ARG A 109 -33.47 8.30 13.23
C ARG A 109 -33.28 9.67 13.90
N PRO A 110 -33.38 10.79 13.15
CA PRO A 110 -33.27 12.10 13.76
C PRO A 110 -34.38 12.30 14.79
N LEU A 111 -34.04 12.88 15.93
CA LEU A 111 -35.00 13.16 17.00
C LEU A 111 -36.11 14.08 16.47
N THR A 112 -37.37 13.76 16.79
CA THR A 112 -38.52 14.63 16.46
C THR A 112 -38.45 15.93 17.26
N ARG A 113 -39.17 16.99 16.84
CA ARG A 113 -39.22 18.27 17.55
C ARG A 113 -39.62 18.10 19.03
N TRP A 114 -40.58 17.21 19.29
CA TRP A 114 -40.99 16.89 20.66
C TRP A 114 -39.91 16.15 21.43
N GLN A 115 -39.21 15.19 20.82
CA GLN A 115 -38.10 14.49 21.48
C GLN A 115 -36.91 15.41 21.75
N GLN A 116 -36.61 16.34 20.85
CA GLN A 116 -35.61 17.39 21.06
C GLN A 116 -36.02 18.30 22.22
N PHE A 117 -37.29 18.72 22.26
CA PHE A 117 -37.83 19.52 23.36
C PHE A 117 -37.84 18.76 24.69
N ALA A 118 -38.27 17.49 24.70
CA ALA A 118 -38.26 16.63 25.88
C ALA A 118 -36.83 16.42 26.41
N ARG A 119 -35.85 16.23 25.52
CA ARG A 119 -34.43 16.17 25.88
C ARG A 119 -33.93 17.48 26.49
N LEU A 120 -34.29 18.63 25.90
CA LEU A 120 -33.92 19.95 26.41
C LEU A 120 -34.58 20.27 27.75
N LYS A 121 -35.79 19.77 28.01
CA LYS A 121 -36.52 19.95 29.27
C LYS A 121 -36.29 18.83 30.30
N GLY A 122 -35.37 17.89 30.01
CA GLY A 122 -35.07 16.76 30.91
C GLY A 122 -36.23 15.78 31.12
N ILE A 123 -37.27 15.82 30.27
CA ILE A 123 -38.44 14.95 30.38
C ILE A 123 -38.06 13.56 29.88
N ARG A 124 -37.91 12.62 30.82
CA ARG A 124 -37.62 11.21 30.49
C ARG A 124 -38.89 10.54 29.95
N PRO A 125 -38.88 9.96 28.74
CA PRO A 125 -40.04 9.27 28.21
C PRO A 125 -40.30 8.00 29.04
N LYS A 126 -41.44 7.94 29.73
CA LYS A 126 -41.92 6.69 30.36
C LYS A 126 -42.68 5.87 29.31
N LYS A 127 -42.31 4.59 29.14
CA LYS A 127 -43.01 3.66 28.25
C LYS A 127 -44.39 3.38 28.85
N LYS A 128 -45.44 3.93 28.24
CA LYS A 128 -46.82 3.64 28.65
C LYS A 128 -47.22 2.27 28.11
N THR A 129 -47.85 1.45 28.95
CA THR A 129 -48.40 0.16 28.55
C THR A 129 -49.53 0.35 27.54
N ASN A 130 -49.62 -0.59 26.59
CA ASN A 130 -50.67 -0.62 25.57
C ASN A 130 -52.04 -0.99 26.16
N LEU A 131 -52.05 -1.71 27.28
CA LEU A 131 -53.26 -2.08 28.00
C LEU A 131 -53.44 -1.17 29.22
N VAL A 132 -54.68 -0.73 29.42
CA VAL A 132 -55.13 0.09 30.54
C VAL A 132 -56.35 -0.60 31.13
N TRP A 133 -56.38 -0.71 32.45
CA TRP A 133 -57.54 -1.21 33.16
C TRP A 133 -58.70 -0.23 32.99
N ASP A 134 -59.81 -0.70 32.44
CA ASP A 134 -61.03 0.09 32.26
C ASP A 134 -62.03 -0.28 33.35
N GLU A 135 -62.12 0.55 34.39
CA GLU A 135 -62.94 0.32 35.59
C GLU A 135 -64.42 0.06 35.27
N VAL A 136 -64.94 0.65 34.19
CA VAL A 136 -66.34 0.48 33.77
C VAL A 136 -66.62 -0.91 33.20
N SER A 137 -65.61 -1.55 32.61
CA SER A 137 -65.77 -2.86 31.94
C SER A 137 -65.07 -4.01 32.66
N GLY A 138 -64.33 -3.73 33.75
CA GLY A 138 -63.61 -4.74 34.53
C GLY A 138 -62.57 -5.54 33.73
N GLN A 139 -62.06 -5.00 32.63
CA GLN A 139 -61.15 -5.69 31.72
C GLN A 139 -59.99 -4.80 31.27
N TRP A 140 -58.85 -5.43 30.96
CA TRP A 140 -57.70 -4.77 30.33
C TRP A 140 -58.02 -4.43 28.88
N ARG A 141 -58.20 -3.14 28.60
CA ARG A 141 -58.51 -2.64 27.25
C ARG A 141 -57.35 -1.85 26.67
N ARG A 142 -57.33 -1.71 25.34
CA ARG A 142 -56.26 -0.99 24.66
C ARG A 142 -56.30 0.49 25.04
N ARG A 143 -55.16 1.17 25.11
CA ARG A 143 -55.11 2.62 25.38
C ARG A 143 -55.60 3.46 24.18
N TRP A 144 -55.52 2.92 22.97
CA TRP A 144 -55.91 3.57 21.71
C TRP A 144 -56.35 2.51 20.67
N GLY A 145 -57.13 2.93 19.68
CA GLY A 145 -57.59 2.07 18.58
C GLY A 145 -58.89 1.31 18.89
N TYR A 146 -59.10 0.19 18.18
CA TYR A 146 -60.27 -0.69 18.37
C TYR A 146 -60.28 -1.28 19.79
N GLN A 147 -61.45 -1.27 20.44
CA GLN A 147 -61.65 -1.70 21.84
C GLN A 147 -60.77 -0.92 22.85
N ARG A 148 -60.64 0.39 22.64
CA ARG A 148 -59.91 1.24 23.60
C ARG A 148 -60.70 1.44 24.90
N ALA A 149 -59.98 1.61 26.00
CA ALA A 149 -60.53 2.03 27.29
C ALA A 149 -61.18 3.42 27.17
N ARG A 150 -62.34 3.63 27.81
CA ARG A 150 -63.12 4.88 27.74
C ARG A 150 -63.42 5.33 26.30
N ASP A 151 -64.17 4.51 25.56
CA ASP A 151 -64.52 4.79 24.16
C ASP A 151 -65.61 5.84 24.03
N ASP A 152 -65.15 7.08 23.86
CA ASP A 152 -65.92 8.31 23.81
C ASP A 152 -66.82 8.45 22.56
N THR A 153 -66.79 7.47 21.65
CA THR A 153 -67.66 7.38 20.45
C THR A 153 -68.93 6.57 20.65
N LYS A 154 -69.12 5.94 21.82
CA LYS A 154 -70.31 5.17 22.18
C LYS A 154 -71.20 5.87 23.22
N GLU A 155 -70.85 7.11 23.57
CA GLU A 155 -71.67 7.98 24.40
C GLU A 155 -72.88 8.45 23.58
N TRP A 156 -74.08 8.06 23.99
CA TRP A 156 -75.34 8.45 23.34
C TRP A 156 -75.89 9.79 23.86
N LEU A 157 -75.27 10.35 24.90
CA LEU A 157 -75.63 11.61 25.55
C LEU A 157 -74.36 12.47 25.70
N ILE A 158 -74.45 13.76 25.35
CA ILE A 158 -73.39 14.75 25.53
C ILE A 158 -73.96 15.93 26.33
N GLU A 159 -73.31 16.29 27.43
CA GLU A 159 -73.68 17.47 28.21
C GLU A 159 -73.34 18.76 27.43
N VAL A 160 -74.33 19.62 27.24
CA VAL A 160 -74.16 20.92 26.57
C VAL A 160 -73.67 21.94 27.61
N PRO A 161 -72.52 22.60 27.40
CA PRO A 161 -72.07 23.67 28.28
C PRO A 161 -73.10 24.80 28.31
N GLY A 162 -73.47 25.32 29.48
CA GLY A 162 -74.55 26.30 29.65
C GLY A 162 -74.39 27.65 28.92
N SER A 163 -73.28 27.87 28.21
CA SER A 163 -73.00 29.04 27.38
C SER A 163 -73.06 28.77 25.87
N ALA A 164 -73.45 27.56 25.44
CA ALA A 164 -73.55 27.18 24.03
C ALA A 164 -74.98 27.32 23.49
N ASP A 165 -75.12 27.59 22.19
CA ASP A 165 -76.41 27.74 21.49
C ASP A 165 -77.20 26.42 21.52
N PRO A 166 -78.46 26.40 22.03
CA PRO A 166 -79.30 25.20 22.10
C PRO A 166 -79.59 24.53 20.75
N MET A 167 -79.45 25.25 19.62
CA MET A 167 -79.72 24.74 18.28
C MET A 167 -78.48 24.17 17.56
N GLU A 168 -77.30 24.16 18.21
CA GLU A 168 -76.05 23.68 17.62
C GLU A 168 -75.83 22.17 17.88
N ASP A 169 -75.61 21.38 16.82
CA ASP A 169 -75.32 19.94 16.93
C ASP A 169 -73.91 19.69 17.51
N GLN A 170 -73.87 19.35 18.80
CA GLN A 170 -72.64 19.06 19.52
C GLN A 170 -71.95 17.75 19.06
N PHE A 171 -72.70 16.78 18.50
CA PHE A 171 -72.10 15.57 17.94
C PHE A 171 -71.35 15.90 16.64
N ALA A 172 -71.94 16.72 15.76
CA ALA A 172 -71.27 17.20 14.54
C ALA A 172 -70.00 18.01 14.85
N LYS A 173 -70.05 18.91 15.84
CA LYS A 173 -68.91 19.70 16.30
C LYS A 173 -67.77 18.82 16.86
N ARG A 174 -68.11 17.78 17.63
CA ARG A 174 -67.14 16.80 18.16
C ARG A 174 -66.49 15.98 17.05
N ILE A 175 -67.27 15.56 16.05
CA ILE A 175 -66.75 14.85 14.86
C ILE A 175 -65.80 15.76 14.08
N GLN A 176 -66.16 17.03 13.89
CA GLN A 176 -65.33 18.00 13.20
C GLN A 176 -64.02 18.30 13.96
N ALA A 177 -64.09 18.52 15.27
CA ALA A 177 -62.91 18.70 16.12
C ALA A 177 -61.99 17.47 16.12
N LYS A 178 -62.56 16.26 16.04
CA LYS A 178 -61.79 15.01 15.88
C LYS A 178 -61.11 14.95 14.52
N LYS A 179 -61.81 15.27 13.43
CA LYS A 179 -61.22 15.34 12.07
C LYS A 179 -60.07 16.34 12.02
N GLU A 180 -60.24 17.52 12.60
CA GLU A 180 -59.19 18.55 12.66
C GLU A 180 -57.97 18.11 13.46
N ARG A 181 -58.18 17.46 14.62
CA ARG A 181 -57.09 16.92 15.44
C ARG A 181 -56.31 15.83 14.71
N VAL A 182 -57.00 14.93 14.02
CA VAL A 182 -56.39 13.88 13.19
C VAL A 182 -55.59 14.49 12.05
N ALA A 183 -56.16 15.47 11.34
CA ALA A 183 -55.47 16.18 10.26
C ALA A 183 -54.22 16.92 10.76
N LYS A 184 -54.29 17.59 11.91
CA LYS A 184 -53.15 18.27 12.54
C LYS A 184 -52.04 17.27 12.93
N ASN A 185 -52.41 16.10 13.44
CA ASN A 185 -51.46 15.04 13.77
C ASN A 185 -50.76 14.47 12.52
N GLU A 186 -51.51 14.24 11.45
CA GLU A 186 -50.96 13.72 10.20
C GLU A 186 -50.06 14.76 9.52
N LEU A 187 -50.43 16.03 9.53
CA LEU A 187 -49.59 17.12 9.04
C LEU A 187 -48.26 17.21 9.81
N ASN A 188 -48.29 17.08 11.13
CA ASN A 188 -47.09 17.07 11.97
C ASN A 188 -46.22 15.84 11.68
N ARG A 189 -46.82 14.68 11.43
CA ARG A 189 -46.12 13.45 11.01
C ARG A 189 -45.41 13.65 9.66
N LEU A 190 -46.11 14.19 8.67
CA LEU A 190 -45.55 14.50 7.34
C LEU A 190 -44.41 15.51 7.41
N ARG A 191 -44.54 16.57 8.23
CA ARG A 191 -43.46 17.55 8.48
C ARG A 191 -42.22 16.94 9.13
N ASN A 192 -42.39 15.96 10.02
CA ASN A 192 -41.27 15.24 10.63
C ASN A 192 -40.56 14.33 9.61
N LEU A 193 -41.33 13.63 8.76
CA LEU A 193 -40.79 12.77 7.71
C LEU A 193 -40.03 13.58 6.65
N ALA A 194 -40.60 14.70 6.19
CA ALA A 194 -39.95 15.59 5.23
C ALA A 194 -38.63 16.15 5.77
N ARG A 195 -38.59 16.56 7.06
CA ARG A 195 -37.35 16.98 7.72
C ARG A 195 -36.32 15.86 7.82
N ALA A 196 -36.73 14.65 8.17
CA ALA A 196 -35.83 13.49 8.25
C ALA A 196 -35.19 13.17 6.90
N HIS A 197 -35.94 13.34 5.81
CA HIS A 197 -35.48 13.09 4.43
C HIS A 197 -34.94 14.33 3.71
N LYS A 198 -34.83 15.49 4.38
CA LYS A 198 -34.40 16.78 3.80
C LYS A 198 -35.20 17.20 2.55
N ILE A 199 -36.48 16.86 2.49
CA ILE A 199 -37.39 17.26 1.42
C ILE A 199 -37.97 18.63 1.78
N GLN A 200 -37.85 19.61 0.87
CA GLN A 200 -38.51 20.91 1.06
C GLN A 200 -40.02 20.75 0.88
N LEU A 201 -40.78 21.00 1.95
CA LEU A 201 -42.22 21.25 1.84
C LEU A 201 -42.42 22.73 1.48
N PRO A 202 -43.42 23.08 0.65
CA PRO A 202 -43.77 24.47 0.42
C PRO A 202 -44.06 25.21 1.72
N SER A 203 -43.77 26.52 1.72
CA SER A 203 -44.10 27.47 2.79
C SER A 203 -45.55 27.31 3.25
N ALA A 204 -45.83 27.73 4.48
CA ALA A 204 -47.00 27.45 5.30
C ALA A 204 -48.38 27.94 4.79
N THR A 205 -48.58 28.16 3.49
CA THR A 205 -49.77 28.80 2.91
C THR A 205 -50.68 27.89 2.06
N GLY A 206 -50.51 26.56 2.05
CA GLY A 206 -51.30 25.69 1.14
C GLY A 206 -51.87 24.38 1.70
N MET A 207 -51.73 24.08 3.00
CA MET A 207 -52.37 22.89 3.59
C MET A 207 -53.26 23.29 4.74
N HIS A 208 -54.40 23.91 4.42
CA HIS A 208 -55.49 24.11 5.37
C HIS A 208 -56.24 22.78 5.58
N PRO A 209 -56.70 22.47 6.81
CA PRO A 209 -57.51 21.28 7.09
C PRO A 209 -58.92 21.34 6.47
N THR A 210 -59.33 22.48 5.92
CA THR A 210 -60.73 22.80 5.61
C THR A 210 -60.89 23.69 4.37
N GLY A 211 -60.19 23.37 3.26
CA GLY A 211 -60.39 24.06 1.98
C GLY A 211 -59.99 23.17 0.81
N HIS A 212 -60.70 23.28 -0.33
CA HIS A 212 -60.46 22.50 -1.54
C HIS A 212 -58.99 22.51 -1.93
N GLN A 213 -58.30 21.40 -1.65
CA GLN A 213 -56.91 21.21 -2.03
C GLN A 213 -56.83 21.10 -3.55
N SER A 214 -55.90 21.83 -4.16
CA SER A 214 -55.69 21.74 -5.59
C SER A 214 -55.23 20.32 -5.97
N LYS A 215 -55.60 19.86 -7.17
CA LYS A 215 -55.23 18.53 -7.70
C LYS A 215 -53.71 18.29 -7.64
N GLU A 216 -52.92 19.35 -7.76
CA GLU A 216 -51.46 19.29 -7.70
C GLU A 216 -50.91 19.13 -6.28
N GLU A 217 -51.51 19.80 -5.29
CA GLU A 217 -51.13 19.67 -3.87
C GLU A 217 -51.45 18.27 -3.35
N LEU A 218 -52.62 17.73 -3.70
CA LEU A 218 -53.03 16.37 -3.35
C LEU A 218 -52.11 15.34 -4.02
N GLY A 219 -51.73 15.57 -5.28
CA GLY A 219 -50.76 14.76 -6.00
C GLY A 219 -49.38 14.73 -5.34
N ARG A 220 -48.87 15.88 -4.88
CA ARG A 220 -47.58 15.97 -4.18
C ARG A 220 -47.62 15.33 -2.80
N ALA A 221 -48.69 15.53 -2.03
CA ALA A 221 -48.88 14.89 -0.73
C ALA A 221 -48.93 13.35 -0.85
N MET A 222 -49.66 12.86 -1.85
CA MET A 222 -49.75 11.43 -2.17
C MET A 222 -48.40 10.85 -2.61
N GLN A 223 -47.60 11.61 -3.37
CA GLN A 223 -46.26 11.21 -3.78
C GLN A 223 -45.30 11.10 -2.57
N VAL A 224 -45.35 12.05 -1.63
CA VAL A 224 -44.55 12.02 -0.39
C VAL A 224 -44.95 10.83 0.50
N ALA A 225 -46.25 10.54 0.62
CA ALA A 225 -46.74 9.38 1.36
C ALA A 225 -46.28 8.06 0.72
N ARG A 226 -46.37 7.92 -0.61
CA ARG A 226 -45.92 6.72 -1.34
C ARG A 226 -44.43 6.46 -1.19
N VAL A 227 -43.58 7.49 -1.34
CA VAL A 227 -42.11 7.36 -1.18
C VAL A 227 -41.70 6.94 0.23
N SER A 228 -42.54 7.24 1.23
CA SER A 228 -42.28 6.90 2.64
C SER A 228 -42.66 5.47 3.02
N THR A 229 -43.35 4.73 2.14
CA THR A 229 -43.63 3.29 2.34
C THR A 229 -42.44 2.45 1.88
N ALA A 230 -42.11 1.36 2.60
CA ALA A 230 -40.98 0.50 2.27
C ALA A 230 -41.03 -0.06 0.82
N SER A 231 -42.24 -0.21 0.28
CA SER A 231 -42.53 -0.68 -1.07
C SER A 231 -42.65 0.43 -2.13
N VAL A 232 -42.56 1.71 -1.76
CA VAL A 232 -42.73 2.86 -2.67
C VAL A 232 -44.03 2.77 -3.48
N GLY A 233 -45.12 2.31 -2.85
CA GLY A 233 -46.42 2.13 -3.51
C GLY A 233 -46.47 1.05 -4.59
N ARG A 234 -45.50 0.13 -4.66
CA ARG A 234 -45.42 -0.93 -5.68
C ARG A 234 -46.62 -1.90 -5.66
N PHE A 235 -47.27 -2.04 -4.51
CA PHE A 235 -48.43 -2.93 -4.32
C PHE A 235 -49.77 -2.18 -4.25
N GLN A 236 -49.79 -0.89 -4.62
CA GLN A 236 -51.03 -0.11 -4.71
C GLN A 236 -51.39 0.10 -6.17
N GLU A 237 -52.65 -0.16 -6.50
CA GLU A 237 -53.18 0.06 -7.85
C GLU A 237 -53.02 1.53 -8.27
N ARG A 238 -52.74 1.72 -9.56
CA ARG A 238 -52.54 3.05 -10.16
C ARG A 238 -53.78 3.44 -10.92
N LEU A 239 -54.15 4.71 -10.82
CA LEU A 239 -55.25 5.23 -11.62
C LEU A 239 -54.84 5.36 -13.11
N PRO A 240 -55.77 5.24 -14.07
CA PRO A 240 -55.46 5.09 -15.51
C PRO A 240 -54.66 6.22 -16.18
N LYS A 241 -54.50 7.38 -15.53
CA LYS A 241 -53.72 8.54 -16.04
C LYS A 241 -52.67 9.04 -15.04
N GLU A 242 -52.32 8.24 -14.04
CA GLU A 242 -51.37 8.62 -13.00
C GLU A 242 -49.91 8.46 -13.49
N LYS A 243 -49.13 9.54 -13.49
CA LYS A 243 -47.70 9.50 -13.85
C LYS A 243 -46.91 8.76 -12.77
N ALA A 244 -46.06 7.81 -13.17
CA ALA A 244 -45.18 7.10 -12.24
C ALA A 244 -44.26 8.08 -11.48
N PRO A 245 -44.01 7.87 -10.18
CA PRO A 245 -43.22 8.80 -9.38
C PRO A 245 -41.80 8.93 -9.94
N ARG A 246 -41.47 10.09 -10.52
CA ARG A 246 -40.10 10.45 -10.93
C ARG A 246 -39.34 10.87 -9.67
N GLY A 247 -38.32 10.11 -9.29
CA GLY A 247 -37.56 10.35 -8.06
C GLY A 247 -37.29 9.10 -7.21
N SER A 248 -37.65 7.90 -7.67
CA SER A 248 -37.02 6.70 -7.11
C SER A 248 -35.53 6.77 -7.48
N GLY A 249 -34.70 7.34 -6.61
CA GLY A 249 -33.25 7.23 -6.74
C GLY A 249 -32.93 5.77 -7.05
N LYS A 250 -32.07 5.51 -8.05
CA LYS A 250 -31.69 4.16 -8.48
C LYS A 250 -31.31 3.35 -7.23
N LYS A 251 -32.26 2.62 -6.65
CA LYS A 251 -31.96 1.60 -5.65
C LYS A 251 -31.26 0.54 -6.48
N ARG A 252 -29.95 0.40 -6.30
CA ARG A 252 -29.20 -0.73 -6.85
C ARG A 252 -29.97 -1.97 -6.43
N LYS A 253 -30.68 -2.59 -7.38
CA LYS A 253 -31.26 -3.92 -7.19
C LYS A 253 -30.07 -4.85 -7.29
N PHE A 254 -29.55 -5.25 -6.15
CA PHE A 254 -28.54 -6.30 -6.10
C PHE A 254 -29.23 -7.60 -6.48
N GLN A 255 -28.57 -8.38 -7.34
CA GLN A 255 -29.04 -9.72 -7.66
C GLN A 255 -28.96 -10.59 -6.40
N PRO A 256 -29.83 -11.60 -6.24
CA PRO A 256 -29.71 -12.55 -5.14
C PRO A 256 -28.36 -13.28 -5.20
N LEU A 257 -27.81 -13.67 -4.05
CA LEU A 257 -26.55 -14.45 -3.95
C LEU A 257 -26.64 -15.82 -4.65
N PHE A 258 -27.85 -16.35 -4.81
CA PHE A 258 -28.16 -17.56 -5.57
C PHE A 258 -29.18 -17.19 -6.66
N GLY A 259 -28.74 -17.16 -7.92
CA GLY A 259 -29.54 -16.72 -9.06
C GLY A 259 -29.46 -17.67 -10.24
N ASP A 260 -30.33 -17.46 -11.23
CA ASP A 260 -30.36 -18.18 -12.49
C ASP A 260 -29.04 -17.98 -13.27
N PHE A 261 -28.28 -19.06 -13.46
CA PHE A 261 -27.00 -19.07 -14.17
C PHE A 261 -27.08 -18.50 -15.59
N ALA A 262 -28.23 -18.61 -16.25
CA ALA A 262 -28.42 -18.04 -17.58
C ALA A 262 -28.41 -16.50 -17.55
N ALA A 263 -29.00 -15.91 -16.51
CA ALA A 263 -29.02 -14.46 -16.30
C ALA A 263 -27.63 -13.92 -15.93
N GLU A 264 -26.87 -14.67 -15.13
CA GLU A 264 -25.49 -14.33 -14.78
C GLU A 264 -24.58 -14.36 -16.02
N LYS A 265 -24.62 -15.44 -16.79
CA LYS A 265 -23.85 -15.58 -18.03
C LYS A 265 -24.15 -14.46 -19.03
N LYS A 266 -25.42 -14.10 -19.18
CA LYS A 266 -25.85 -12.98 -20.04
C LYS A 266 -25.30 -11.64 -19.57
N SER A 267 -25.36 -11.37 -18.25
CA SER A 267 -24.83 -10.15 -17.64
C SER A 267 -23.30 -10.03 -17.81
N GLN A 268 -22.58 -11.14 -17.63
CA GLN A 268 -21.13 -11.20 -17.83
C GLN A 268 -20.76 -10.98 -19.31
N LEU A 269 -21.49 -11.60 -20.26
CA LEU A 269 -21.32 -11.38 -21.70
C LEU A 269 -21.61 -9.93 -22.12
N GLU A 270 -22.60 -9.28 -21.50
CA GLU A 270 -22.94 -7.89 -21.77
C GLU A 270 -21.88 -6.93 -21.22
N MET A 271 -21.34 -7.19 -20.03
CA MET A 271 -20.16 -6.49 -19.51
C MET A 271 -18.94 -6.67 -20.43
N LEU A 272 -18.71 -7.88 -20.94
CA LEU A 272 -17.62 -8.15 -21.89
C LEU A 272 -17.79 -7.33 -23.17
N ARG A 273 -19.01 -7.22 -23.70
CA ARG A 273 -19.33 -6.38 -24.87
C ARG A 273 -19.12 -4.90 -24.61
N VAL A 274 -19.46 -4.41 -23.42
CA VAL A 274 -19.23 -3.02 -23.01
C VAL A 274 -17.73 -2.76 -22.86
N MET A 275 -16.97 -3.69 -22.27
CA MET A 275 -15.51 -3.60 -22.17
C MET A 275 -14.82 -3.65 -23.55
N ASN A 276 -15.37 -4.40 -24.50
CA ASN A 276 -14.84 -4.48 -25.87
C ASN A 276 -15.22 -3.28 -26.76
N SER A 277 -16.13 -2.41 -26.28
CA SER A 277 -16.53 -1.24 -27.05
C SER A 277 -15.49 -0.12 -26.94
N LYS A 278 -14.84 0.25 -28.06
CA LYS A 278 -13.78 1.27 -28.13
C LYS A 278 -14.24 2.72 -27.85
N LYS A 279 -15.52 2.97 -27.56
CA LYS A 279 -16.06 4.30 -27.30
C LYS A 279 -16.41 4.46 -25.82
N PRO A 280 -15.72 5.31 -25.05
CA PRO A 280 -16.09 5.58 -23.67
C PRO A 280 -17.45 6.30 -23.62
N GLN A 281 -18.39 5.78 -22.81
CA GLN A 281 -19.63 6.51 -22.52
C GLN A 281 -19.32 7.74 -21.66
N MET A 282 -19.21 8.91 -22.28
CA MET A 282 -19.23 10.19 -21.56
C MET A 282 -20.67 10.56 -21.20
N ASP A 283 -20.97 10.57 -19.90
CA ASP A 283 -22.21 11.16 -19.39
C ASP A 283 -22.05 12.69 -19.38
N VAL A 284 -22.31 13.30 -20.54
CA VAL A 284 -22.13 14.73 -20.80
C VAL A 284 -22.83 15.57 -19.72
N THR A 285 -24.05 15.17 -19.35
CA THR A 285 -24.86 15.82 -18.29
C THR A 285 -24.15 15.90 -16.95
N ARG A 286 -23.39 14.87 -16.59
CA ARG A 286 -22.66 14.84 -15.31
C ARG A 286 -21.40 15.68 -15.36
N ALA A 287 -20.74 15.76 -16.52
CA ALA A 287 -19.59 16.62 -16.75
C ALA A 287 -20.01 18.11 -16.69
N THR A 288 -21.10 18.49 -17.36
CA THR A 288 -21.58 19.89 -17.39
C THR A 288 -22.01 20.37 -16.01
N ASN A 289 -22.77 19.56 -15.26
CA ASN A 289 -23.23 19.92 -13.91
C ASN A 289 -22.09 20.08 -12.89
N LYS A 290 -20.94 19.46 -13.15
CA LYS A 290 -19.77 19.57 -12.29
C LYS A 290 -18.99 20.84 -12.59
N GLN A 291 -18.85 21.18 -13.87
CA GLN A 291 -18.20 22.40 -14.30
C GLN A 291 -18.96 23.65 -13.83
N MET A 292 -20.30 23.65 -13.94
CA MET A 292 -21.14 24.73 -13.38
C MET A 292 -20.95 24.91 -11.86
N ARG A 293 -20.73 23.81 -11.12
CA ARG A 293 -20.47 23.86 -9.67
C ARG A 293 -19.08 24.38 -9.32
N GLU A 294 -18.09 24.10 -10.15
CA GLU A 294 -16.72 24.60 -10.00
C GLU A 294 -16.68 26.10 -10.29
N GLU A 295 -17.38 26.56 -11.34
CA GLU A 295 -17.57 27.98 -11.65
C GLU A 295 -18.27 28.74 -10.52
N ASP A 296 -19.37 28.20 -9.97
CA ASP A 296 -20.07 28.79 -8.81
C ASP A 296 -19.17 28.90 -7.56
N GLN A 297 -18.30 27.92 -7.34
CA GLN A 297 -17.35 27.93 -6.22
C GLN A 297 -16.24 28.95 -6.42
N GLU A 298 -15.74 29.12 -7.65
CA GLU A 298 -14.76 30.13 -8.00
C GLU A 298 -15.33 31.55 -7.89
N GLU A 299 -16.57 31.77 -8.33
CA GLU A 299 -17.26 33.04 -8.13
C GLU A 299 -17.46 33.36 -6.64
N ALA A 300 -17.87 32.38 -5.83
CA ALA A 300 -18.01 32.53 -4.39
C ALA A 300 -16.66 32.84 -3.70
N ALA A 301 -15.56 32.25 -4.18
CA ALA A 301 -14.21 32.51 -3.69
C ALA A 301 -13.70 33.91 -4.08
N LYS A 302 -14.01 34.37 -5.30
CA LYS A 302 -13.72 35.75 -5.75
C LYS A 302 -14.49 36.78 -4.92
N ARG A 303 -15.79 36.54 -4.64
CA ARG A 303 -16.60 37.39 -3.75
C ARG A 303 -16.04 37.45 -2.32
N ARG A 304 -15.53 36.33 -1.79
CA ARG A 304 -14.83 36.29 -0.48
C ARG A 304 -13.52 37.08 -0.48
N LYS A 305 -12.72 37.01 -1.54
CA LYS A 305 -11.46 37.78 -1.67
C LYS A 305 -11.70 39.29 -1.78
N MET A 306 -12.77 39.73 -2.45
CA MET A 306 -13.14 41.14 -2.51
C MET A 306 -13.57 41.70 -1.14
N SER A 307 -14.25 40.91 -0.30
CA SER A 307 -14.65 41.29 1.04
C SER A 307 -13.47 41.50 2.02
N GLN A 308 -12.32 40.85 1.78
CA GLN A 308 -11.14 40.95 2.65
C GLN A 308 -10.18 42.09 2.30
N LYS A 309 -10.33 42.75 1.14
CA LYS A 309 -9.40 43.81 0.68
C LYS A 309 -9.59 45.18 1.38
N GLY A 310 -10.54 45.28 2.31
CA GLY A 310 -10.87 46.53 3.02
C GLY A 310 -10.11 46.81 4.33
N LYS A 311 -9.19 45.95 4.80
CA LYS A 311 -8.44 46.21 6.04
C LYS A 311 -6.96 45.79 5.97
N ARG A 312 -6.12 46.81 6.22
CA ARG A 312 -4.69 46.83 6.61
C ARG A 312 -3.60 46.89 5.54
N LYS A 313 -3.06 48.12 5.38
CA LYS A 313 -1.66 48.46 5.14
C LYS A 313 -0.79 48.01 6.33
N GLY A 314 0.46 47.63 6.04
CA GLY A 314 1.54 47.45 7.02
C GLY A 314 2.49 46.34 6.60
N GLY A 315 3.64 46.70 6.01
CA GLY A 315 4.59 45.76 5.43
C GLY A 315 5.40 44.97 6.46
N ARG A 316 5.76 43.75 6.07
CA ARG A 316 7.05 43.10 6.36
C ARG A 316 7.22 41.96 5.36
N GLN A 317 8.26 42.04 4.54
CA GLN A 317 8.73 40.90 3.74
C GLN A 317 9.15 39.80 4.73
N GLY A 318 8.46 38.67 4.68
CA GLY A 318 8.87 37.45 5.38
C GLY A 318 10.00 36.76 4.60
N PRO A 319 10.93 36.07 5.30
CA PRO A 319 12.03 35.37 4.66
C PRO A 319 11.49 34.23 3.80
N GLY A 320 12.05 34.09 2.59
CA GLY A 320 11.71 33.01 1.67
C GLY A 320 12.02 31.63 2.26
N ASP A 321 11.21 30.66 1.82
CA ASP A 321 11.34 29.20 1.97
C ASP A 321 12.62 28.67 2.64
N ALA A 322 12.63 28.65 3.97
CA ALA A 322 13.66 27.97 4.75
C ALA A 322 13.42 26.45 4.88
N ASN A 323 12.30 25.92 4.36
CA ASN A 323 11.90 24.52 4.60
C ASN A 323 12.37 23.53 3.52
N ALA A 324 12.92 23.99 2.39
CA ALA A 324 13.32 23.11 1.29
C ALA A 324 14.80 22.66 1.31
N GLN A 325 15.62 23.09 2.28
CA GLN A 325 17.08 22.85 2.31
C GLN A 325 17.60 22.15 3.57
N VAL A 326 16.73 21.54 4.38
CA VAL A 326 17.11 21.01 5.71
C VAL A 326 18.21 19.94 5.64
N ILE A 327 18.28 19.14 4.57
CA ILE A 327 19.24 18.00 4.46
C ILE A 327 20.66 18.49 4.11
N LEU A 328 20.82 19.48 3.25
CA LEU A 328 22.13 20.00 2.80
C LEU A 328 22.80 20.96 3.81
N ILE A 329 22.02 21.59 4.69
CA ILE A 329 22.54 22.41 5.79
C ILE A 329 23.28 21.55 6.83
N LEU A 330 22.94 20.26 6.94
CA LEU A 330 23.52 19.38 7.97
C LEU A 330 24.84 18.74 7.55
N THR A 331 25.09 18.53 6.25
CA THR A 331 26.36 17.95 5.74
C THR A 331 27.61 18.60 6.34
N PRO A 332 27.76 19.94 6.34
CA PRO A 332 28.90 20.57 6.98
C PRO A 332 28.91 20.45 8.50
N LYS A 333 27.73 20.40 9.14
CA LYS A 333 27.66 20.22 10.58
C LYS A 333 28.11 18.82 10.99
N ASP A 334 27.74 17.80 10.22
CA ASP A 334 28.20 16.43 10.38
C ASP A 334 29.73 16.36 10.21
N LEU A 335 30.28 17.00 9.17
CA LEU A 335 31.72 17.08 8.95
C LEU A 335 32.47 17.82 10.09
N GLN A 336 31.90 18.92 10.60
CA GLN A 336 32.44 19.62 11.77
C GLN A 336 32.42 18.73 13.02
N ASN A 337 31.33 18.00 13.26
CA ASN A 337 31.20 17.07 14.39
C ASN A 337 32.18 15.89 14.25
N MET A 338 32.50 15.48 13.02
CA MET A 338 33.54 14.48 12.71
C MET A 338 34.96 15.05 12.81
N GLY A 339 35.13 16.35 13.04
CA GLY A 339 36.43 17.02 13.12
C GLY A 339 37.17 17.15 11.79
N ALA A 340 36.45 17.07 10.66
CA ALA A 340 37.03 17.14 9.33
C ALA A 340 37.52 18.55 8.99
N LYS A 341 38.75 18.65 8.46
CA LYS A 341 39.44 19.89 8.09
C LYS A 341 39.82 19.92 6.62
N ASN A 342 40.01 18.78 5.96
CA ASN A 342 40.42 18.69 4.57
C ASN A 342 39.63 17.59 3.86
N VAL A 343 38.53 18.00 3.22
CA VAL A 343 37.53 17.10 2.66
C VAL A 343 37.79 16.83 1.18
N CYS A 344 37.71 15.57 0.77
CA CYS A 344 37.65 15.18 -0.63
C CYS A 344 36.20 15.19 -1.12
N LEU A 345 35.84 16.10 -2.02
CA LEU A 345 34.54 16.11 -2.68
C LEU A 345 34.66 15.42 -4.04
N MET A 346 33.98 14.30 -4.24
CA MET A 346 33.99 13.55 -5.51
C MET A 346 32.66 13.64 -6.23
N THR A 347 32.70 13.93 -7.54
CA THR A 347 31.54 13.97 -8.43
C THR A 347 31.97 13.69 -9.88
N ASP A 348 31.01 13.62 -10.81
CA ASP A 348 31.30 13.56 -12.24
C ASP A 348 31.12 14.93 -12.92
N LYS A 349 31.74 15.07 -14.09
CA LYS A 349 31.76 16.32 -14.85
C LYS A 349 30.39 16.79 -15.32
N ASN A 350 29.43 15.88 -15.51
CA ASN A 350 28.07 16.24 -15.88
C ASN A 350 27.30 16.81 -14.69
N LEU A 351 27.52 16.27 -13.48
CA LEU A 351 26.88 16.72 -12.25
C LEU A 351 27.52 17.95 -11.62
N SER A 352 28.80 18.21 -11.86
CA SER A 352 29.53 19.33 -11.23
C SER A 352 28.88 20.71 -11.44
N GLN A 353 28.15 20.86 -12.55
CA GLN A 353 27.44 22.09 -12.89
C GLN A 353 25.98 22.13 -12.43
N LEU A 354 25.45 21.01 -11.91
CA LEU A 354 24.06 20.89 -11.52
C LEU A 354 23.81 21.36 -10.07
N PRO A 355 22.56 21.72 -9.74
CA PRO A 355 22.20 22.20 -8.40
C PRO A 355 22.61 21.30 -7.23
N PRO A 356 22.54 19.96 -7.29
CA PRO A 356 22.93 19.09 -6.17
C PRO A 356 24.38 19.32 -5.71
N VAL A 357 25.33 19.36 -6.65
CA VAL A 357 26.76 19.54 -6.32
C VAL A 357 27.03 20.97 -5.86
N LYS A 358 26.46 21.96 -6.56
CA LYS A 358 26.58 23.37 -6.18
C LYS A 358 26.09 23.63 -4.76
N THR A 359 24.95 23.05 -4.40
CA THR A 359 24.39 23.20 -3.05
C THR A 359 25.31 22.62 -1.98
N VAL A 360 25.94 21.46 -2.22
CA VAL A 360 26.95 20.89 -1.31
C VAL A 360 28.16 21.81 -1.20
N MET A 361 28.71 22.26 -2.33
CA MET A 361 29.87 23.17 -2.35
C MET A 361 29.59 24.48 -1.60
N ASP A 362 28.47 25.14 -1.89
CA ASP A 362 28.06 26.38 -1.22
C ASP A 362 27.89 26.17 0.28
N SER A 363 27.35 25.03 0.68
CA SER A 363 27.19 24.65 2.09
C SER A 363 28.54 24.47 2.79
N LEU A 364 29.51 23.82 2.15
CA LEU A 364 30.87 23.65 2.67
C LEU A 364 31.60 25.01 2.83
N VAL A 365 31.54 25.87 1.80
CA VAL A 365 32.13 27.21 1.83
C VAL A 365 31.52 28.05 2.94
N LYS A 366 30.19 28.09 3.03
CA LYS A 366 29.45 28.86 4.05
C LYS A 366 29.82 28.47 5.48
N ASN A 367 30.20 27.21 5.70
CA ASN A 367 30.56 26.68 7.01
C ASN A 367 32.08 26.62 7.24
N GLY A 368 32.88 27.22 6.35
CA GLY A 368 34.34 27.31 6.51
C GLY A 368 35.06 25.97 6.41
N ILE A 369 34.49 24.97 5.74
CA ILE A 369 35.12 23.66 5.55
C ILE A 369 35.98 23.70 4.29
N ASN A 370 37.28 23.44 4.45
CA ASN A 370 38.19 23.33 3.31
C ASN A 370 37.97 22.00 2.58
N PHE A 371 37.82 22.06 1.27
CA PHE A 371 37.61 20.88 0.43
C PHE A 371 38.36 21.00 -0.90
N LYS A 372 38.70 19.85 -1.50
CA LYS A 372 39.17 19.77 -2.89
C LYS A 372 38.20 18.94 -3.71
N LEU A 373 37.87 19.45 -4.89
CA LEU A 373 36.96 18.80 -5.84
C LEU A 373 37.73 17.85 -6.75
N TYR A 374 37.22 16.63 -6.89
CA TYR A 374 37.56 15.69 -7.95
C TYR A 374 36.29 15.44 -8.77
N ASP A 375 36.22 16.04 -9.97
CA ASP A 375 35.07 15.98 -10.87
C ASP A 375 35.27 15.03 -12.08
N SER A 376 36.39 14.31 -12.08
CA SER A 376 36.81 13.43 -13.17
C SER A 376 36.32 11.98 -13.01
N VAL A 377 35.30 11.75 -12.17
CA VAL A 377 34.67 10.43 -12.04
C VAL A 377 34.08 10.02 -13.38
N ARG A 378 34.44 8.81 -13.82
CA ARG A 378 33.89 8.16 -15.01
C ARG A 378 32.59 7.43 -14.66
N VAL A 379 31.56 7.60 -15.49
CA VAL A 379 30.37 6.74 -15.46
C VAL A 379 30.79 5.32 -15.85
N GLU A 380 30.35 4.32 -15.09
CA GLU A 380 30.88 2.95 -15.18
C GLU A 380 32.41 2.93 -14.98
N PRO A 381 32.90 3.09 -13.74
CA PRO A 381 34.32 3.33 -13.51
C PRO A 381 35.15 2.11 -13.95
N THR A 382 36.36 2.37 -14.47
CA THR A 382 37.36 1.36 -14.83
C THR A 382 38.44 1.24 -13.75
N ASP A 383 39.27 0.19 -13.81
CA ASP A 383 40.45 0.06 -12.96
C ASP A 383 41.40 1.26 -13.07
N ARG A 384 41.61 1.77 -14.29
CA ARG A 384 42.38 3.00 -14.51
C ARG A 384 41.77 4.21 -13.81
N SER A 385 40.47 4.44 -13.99
CA SER A 385 39.78 5.58 -13.35
C SER A 385 39.79 5.48 -11.82
N PHE A 386 39.72 4.27 -11.28
CA PHE A 386 39.89 4.03 -9.84
C PHE A 386 41.30 4.38 -9.39
N MET A 387 42.34 3.93 -10.11
CA MET A 387 43.73 4.25 -9.77
C MET A 387 44.00 5.76 -9.81
N GLU A 388 43.47 6.49 -10.80
CA GLU A 388 43.59 7.95 -10.89
C GLU A 388 42.92 8.66 -9.69
N ALA A 389 41.72 8.24 -9.30
CA ALA A 389 41.03 8.76 -8.11
C ALA A 389 41.77 8.41 -6.80
N VAL A 390 42.34 7.21 -6.71
CA VAL A 390 43.16 6.76 -5.58
C VAL A 390 44.44 7.60 -5.47
N GLU A 391 45.10 7.88 -6.58
CA GLU A 391 46.31 8.72 -6.59
C GLU A 391 45.99 10.15 -6.12
N PHE A 392 44.88 10.72 -6.60
CA PHE A 392 44.40 12.01 -6.12
C PHE A 392 44.14 12.01 -4.60
N ALA A 393 43.47 10.97 -4.10
CA ALA A 393 43.18 10.82 -2.67
C ALA A 393 44.44 10.66 -1.82
N LYS A 394 45.42 9.87 -2.28
CA LYS A 394 46.73 9.70 -1.64
C LYS A 394 47.50 11.01 -1.56
N LYS A 395 47.58 11.77 -2.66
CA LYS A 395 48.26 13.09 -2.70
C LYS A 395 47.56 14.15 -1.86
N GLY A 396 46.23 14.08 -1.78
CA GLY A 396 45.43 15.08 -1.08
C GLY A 396 45.43 14.98 0.44
N ALA A 397 45.84 13.83 1.01
CA ALA A 397 45.86 13.55 2.45
C ALA A 397 44.56 13.99 3.15
N PHE A 398 43.43 13.54 2.63
CA PHE A 398 42.10 13.93 3.10
C PHE A 398 41.71 13.22 4.40
N ASP A 399 40.98 13.92 5.26
CA ASP A 399 40.49 13.40 6.55
C ASP A 399 39.03 12.95 6.52
N ALA A 400 38.26 13.39 5.52
CA ALA A 400 36.90 12.92 5.24
C ALA A 400 36.61 12.98 3.73
N TYR A 401 35.60 12.22 3.31
CA TYR A 401 35.16 12.10 1.92
C TYR A 401 33.67 12.42 1.79
N VAL A 402 33.31 13.12 0.71
CA VAL A 402 31.93 13.40 0.32
C VAL A 402 31.75 12.98 -1.12
N ALA A 403 30.85 12.04 -1.40
CA ALA A 403 30.51 11.59 -2.74
C ALA A 403 29.13 12.13 -3.14
N VAL A 404 29.07 12.98 -4.16
CA VAL A 404 27.80 13.54 -4.68
C VAL A 404 27.59 13.04 -6.10
N GLY A 405 26.72 12.04 -6.26
CA GLY A 405 26.49 11.45 -7.57
C GLY A 405 25.71 10.14 -7.55
N GLY A 406 25.76 9.41 -8.65
CA GLY A 406 25.22 8.05 -8.75
C GLY A 406 26.17 7.00 -8.18
N GLY A 407 25.89 5.72 -8.46
CA GLY A 407 26.72 4.59 -8.03
C GLY A 407 28.19 4.71 -8.44
N SER A 408 28.47 5.18 -9.67
CA SER A 408 29.85 5.35 -10.15
C SER A 408 30.69 6.29 -9.29
N THR A 409 30.12 7.41 -8.85
CA THR A 409 30.77 8.37 -7.95
C THR A 409 31.02 7.78 -6.57
N MET A 410 30.02 7.12 -6.00
CA MET A 410 30.13 6.52 -4.67
C MET A 410 31.13 5.37 -4.67
N ASP A 411 31.12 4.51 -5.69
CA ASP A 411 32.04 3.38 -5.82
C ASP A 411 33.48 3.85 -6.02
N THR A 412 33.70 4.88 -6.84
CA THR A 412 35.01 5.53 -7.01
C THR A 412 35.52 6.11 -5.69
N CYS A 413 34.63 6.78 -4.94
CA CYS A 413 34.99 7.39 -3.65
C CYS A 413 35.31 6.34 -2.57
N LYS A 414 34.57 5.23 -2.54
CA LYS A 414 34.86 4.07 -1.67
C LYS A 414 36.24 3.48 -1.96
N ALA A 415 36.56 3.28 -3.24
CA ALA A 415 37.88 2.79 -3.65
C ALA A 415 38.99 3.78 -3.27
N ALA A 416 38.81 5.07 -3.60
CA ALA A 416 39.76 6.13 -3.26
C ALA A 416 40.07 6.18 -1.75
N ASN A 417 39.05 6.16 -0.90
CA ASN A 417 39.19 6.13 0.55
C ASN A 417 39.93 4.86 1.03
N LEU A 418 39.55 3.69 0.53
CA LEU A 418 40.17 2.41 0.91
C LEU A 418 41.68 2.39 0.63
N TYR A 419 42.10 2.71 -0.59
CA TYR A 419 43.52 2.65 -0.96
C TYR A 419 44.32 3.86 -0.48
N ALA A 420 43.68 5.00 -0.17
CA ALA A 420 44.35 6.10 0.54
C ALA A 420 44.62 5.72 2.01
N SER A 421 43.71 5.00 2.66
CA SER A 421 43.91 4.44 4.01
C SER A 421 44.88 3.25 4.05
N SER A 422 45.11 2.58 2.92
CA SER A 422 46.03 1.44 2.80
C SER A 422 47.07 1.65 1.69
N PRO A 423 48.03 2.57 1.88
CA PRO A 423 48.93 3.01 0.81
C PRO A 423 49.86 1.92 0.28
N HIS A 424 50.13 0.88 1.07
CA HIS A 424 51.07 -0.21 0.74
C HIS A 424 50.40 -1.41 0.06
N SER A 425 49.08 -1.39 -0.10
CA SER A 425 48.35 -2.50 -0.74
C SER A 425 48.35 -2.37 -2.26
N ASP A 426 48.49 -3.50 -2.95
CA ASP A 426 48.31 -3.58 -4.40
C ASP A 426 46.84 -3.32 -4.77
N PHE A 427 46.58 -2.77 -5.96
CA PHE A 427 45.20 -2.55 -6.41
C PHE A 427 44.36 -3.84 -6.38
N LEU A 428 44.90 -4.99 -6.78
CA LEU A 428 44.15 -6.26 -6.79
C LEU A 428 44.02 -6.94 -5.42
N ASP A 429 44.60 -6.39 -4.34
CA ASP A 429 44.58 -7.02 -3.01
C ASP A 429 43.15 -7.16 -2.46
N TYR A 430 42.35 -6.10 -2.54
CA TYR A 430 40.98 -6.08 -2.01
C TYR A 430 39.91 -6.45 -3.04
N VAL A 431 40.28 -6.57 -4.32
CA VAL A 431 39.37 -6.97 -5.39
C VAL A 431 38.95 -8.43 -5.17
N ASN A 432 37.66 -8.71 -5.37
CA ASN A 432 37.08 -10.03 -5.10
C ASN A 432 37.77 -11.14 -5.90
N ALA A 433 38.02 -12.28 -5.24
CA ALA A 433 38.41 -13.52 -5.90
C ALA A 433 37.28 -14.01 -6.83
N PRO A 434 37.59 -14.69 -7.96
CA PRO A 434 38.92 -15.16 -8.38
C PRO A 434 39.77 -14.14 -9.15
N ILE A 435 39.25 -12.95 -9.45
CA ILE A 435 39.95 -11.94 -10.26
C ILE A 435 41.04 -11.23 -9.45
N GLY A 436 40.73 -10.84 -8.21
CA GLY A 436 41.69 -10.29 -7.25
C GLY A 436 42.01 -11.27 -6.10
N LYS A 437 42.71 -10.79 -5.08
CA LYS A 437 43.13 -11.62 -3.93
C LYS A 437 42.06 -11.70 -2.83
N GLY A 438 41.02 -10.86 -2.86
CA GLY A 438 39.91 -10.87 -1.90
C GLY A 438 40.33 -10.70 -0.44
N LYS A 439 41.43 -9.98 -0.17
CA LYS A 439 41.95 -9.81 1.19
C LYS A 439 40.94 -9.05 2.06
N PRO A 440 40.78 -9.43 3.34
CA PRO A 440 39.92 -8.68 4.26
C PRO A 440 40.48 -7.28 4.49
N VAL A 441 39.57 -6.30 4.61
CA VAL A 441 39.94 -4.92 4.94
C VAL A 441 40.06 -4.79 6.46
N THR A 442 41.29 -4.59 6.95
CA THR A 442 41.61 -4.47 8.38
C THR A 442 41.98 -3.04 8.80
N VAL A 443 42.26 -2.16 7.84
CA VAL A 443 42.60 -0.76 8.11
C VAL A 443 41.36 0.05 8.44
N PRO A 444 41.45 1.05 9.35
CA PRO A 444 40.37 2.01 9.55
C PRO A 444 40.28 2.99 8.37
N LEU A 445 39.06 3.14 7.82
CA LEU A 445 38.79 4.08 6.74
C LEU A 445 38.41 5.46 7.31
N ARG A 446 38.59 6.50 6.49
CA ARG A 446 38.10 7.84 6.83
C ARG A 446 36.58 7.93 6.68
N PRO A 447 35.89 8.84 7.39
CA PRO A 447 34.46 9.03 7.21
C PRO A 447 34.08 9.33 5.77
N LEU A 448 33.02 8.69 5.28
CA LEU A 448 32.47 8.90 3.94
C LEU A 448 30.99 9.27 4.05
N ILE A 449 30.64 10.46 3.55
CA ILE A 449 29.26 10.91 3.37
C ILE A 449 28.86 10.69 1.91
N ALA A 450 27.84 9.87 1.67
CA ALA A 450 27.30 9.59 0.35
C ALA A 450 25.99 10.36 0.13
N VAL A 451 25.93 11.15 -0.94
CA VAL A 451 24.80 11.98 -1.34
C VAL A 451 24.33 11.49 -2.71
N PRO A 452 23.40 10.51 -2.77
CA PRO A 452 22.94 9.96 -4.03
C PRO A 452 22.16 10.99 -4.85
N THR A 453 22.45 11.08 -6.14
CA THR A 453 21.68 11.91 -7.10
C THR A 453 20.83 11.06 -8.06
N THR A 454 20.89 9.74 -7.92
CA THR A 454 20.13 8.77 -8.71
C THR A 454 19.34 7.81 -7.82
N SER A 455 18.14 7.42 -8.24
CA SER A 455 17.29 6.43 -7.55
C SER A 455 17.42 5.05 -8.20
N GLY A 456 18.49 4.32 -7.90
CA GLY A 456 18.77 2.99 -8.48
C GLY A 456 19.71 2.14 -7.65
N THR A 457 20.98 2.56 -7.59
CA THR A 457 22.08 1.70 -7.12
C THR A 457 22.06 1.36 -5.62
N GLY A 458 21.43 2.20 -4.79
CA GLY A 458 21.50 2.08 -3.33
C GLY A 458 22.92 2.12 -2.74
N SER A 459 23.93 2.54 -3.51
CA SER A 459 25.37 2.44 -3.16
C SER A 459 25.70 3.21 -1.87
N GLU A 460 24.90 4.22 -1.49
CA GLU A 460 24.99 4.95 -0.23
C GLU A 460 24.78 4.05 1.01
N THR A 461 24.15 2.88 0.85
CA THR A 461 23.84 1.95 1.95
C THR A 461 24.67 0.66 1.94
N THR A 462 25.48 0.43 0.89
CA THR A 462 26.18 -0.83 0.65
C THR A 462 27.70 -0.73 0.85
N GLY A 463 28.30 -1.86 1.24
CA GLY A 463 29.75 -2.03 1.34
C GLY A 463 30.39 -2.62 0.09
N VAL A 464 29.92 -2.22 -1.10
CA VAL A 464 30.44 -2.72 -2.39
C VAL A 464 30.82 -1.56 -3.29
N ALA A 465 31.92 -1.72 -4.05
CA ALA A 465 32.35 -0.83 -5.11
C ALA A 465 32.63 -1.65 -6.37
N ILE A 466 31.94 -1.37 -7.48
CA ILE A 466 32.03 -2.11 -8.74
C ILE A 466 32.76 -1.28 -9.80
N PHE A 467 33.60 -1.94 -10.60
CA PHE A 467 34.31 -1.35 -11.73
C PHE A 467 34.48 -2.34 -12.89
N ASP A 468 34.70 -1.80 -14.09
CA ASP A 468 35.12 -2.52 -15.28
C ASP A 468 36.62 -2.79 -15.22
N TYR A 469 37.02 -4.06 -15.22
CA TYR A 469 38.43 -4.44 -15.32
C TYR A 469 38.81 -4.61 -16.80
N GLU A 470 39.47 -3.60 -17.35
CA GLU A 470 39.65 -3.47 -18.82
C GLU A 470 40.48 -4.62 -19.41
N HIS A 471 41.48 -5.12 -18.67
CA HIS A 471 42.36 -6.20 -19.12
C HIS A 471 41.61 -7.49 -19.46
N LEU A 472 40.59 -7.84 -18.66
CA LEU A 472 39.80 -9.06 -18.86
C LEU A 472 38.42 -8.79 -19.47
N LYS A 473 38.05 -7.52 -19.70
CA LYS A 473 36.72 -7.10 -20.17
C LYS A 473 35.58 -7.67 -19.31
N VAL A 474 35.79 -7.73 -18.00
CA VAL A 474 34.80 -8.20 -17.03
C VAL A 474 34.56 -7.15 -15.96
N LYS A 475 33.34 -7.06 -15.46
CA LYS A 475 33.06 -6.32 -14.23
C LYS A 475 33.47 -7.13 -13.02
N THR A 476 34.08 -6.46 -12.06
CA THR A 476 34.37 -7.00 -10.74
C THR A 476 34.24 -5.89 -9.71
N GLY A 477 34.63 -6.14 -8.47
CA GLY A 477 34.57 -5.11 -7.45
C GLY A 477 35.25 -5.50 -6.17
N ILE A 478 35.09 -4.63 -5.19
CA ILE A 478 35.53 -4.78 -3.81
C ILE A 478 34.28 -4.91 -2.96
N ALA A 479 34.19 -5.94 -2.12
CA ALA A 479 33.06 -6.15 -1.22
C ALA A 479 33.54 -6.26 0.23
N SER A 480 33.30 -5.22 1.02
CA SER A 480 33.67 -5.18 2.43
C SER A 480 32.71 -4.29 3.23
N ARG A 481 32.29 -4.74 4.41
CA ARG A 481 31.48 -3.90 5.32
C ARG A 481 32.23 -2.62 5.72
N ALA A 482 33.57 -2.63 5.70
CA ALA A 482 34.41 -1.49 6.07
C ALA A 482 34.33 -0.33 5.07
N ILE A 483 33.96 -0.58 3.81
CA ILE A 483 33.83 0.48 2.78
C ILE A 483 32.41 1.05 2.68
N LYS A 484 31.50 0.62 3.57
CA LYS A 484 30.15 1.19 3.63
C LYS A 484 30.23 2.67 4.05
N PRO A 485 29.51 3.60 3.40
CA PRO A 485 29.49 5.00 3.82
C PRO A 485 29.08 5.14 5.29
N THR A 486 29.70 6.11 5.96
CA THR A 486 29.37 6.47 7.35
C THR A 486 27.98 7.08 7.44
N LEU A 487 27.60 7.88 6.43
CA LEU A 487 26.31 8.54 6.35
C LEU A 487 25.81 8.55 4.89
N GLY A 488 24.55 8.19 4.67
CA GLY A 488 23.85 8.33 3.40
C GLY A 488 22.78 9.42 3.50
N LEU A 489 22.88 10.48 2.69
CA LEU A 489 21.97 11.63 2.71
C LEU A 489 21.03 11.61 1.52
N ILE A 490 19.83 11.07 1.74
CA ILE A 490 18.81 10.88 0.72
C ILE A 490 17.98 12.17 0.62
N ASP A 491 18.32 13.03 -0.34
CA ASP A 491 17.55 14.24 -0.62
C ASP A 491 16.69 14.06 -1.88
N PRO A 492 15.35 14.10 -1.76
CA PRO A 492 14.47 13.90 -2.90
C PRO A 492 14.65 14.94 -4.02
N LEU A 493 15.12 16.16 -3.71
CA LEU A 493 15.31 17.23 -4.70
C LEU A 493 16.46 16.92 -5.68
N HIS A 494 17.44 16.11 -5.27
CA HIS A 494 18.58 15.79 -6.13
C HIS A 494 18.16 14.96 -7.34
N THR A 495 17.11 14.16 -7.20
CA THR A 495 16.63 13.26 -8.26
C THR A 495 15.79 13.96 -9.32
N LEU A 496 15.36 15.22 -9.10
CA LEU A 496 14.55 15.98 -10.06
C LEU A 496 15.28 16.27 -11.37
N HIS A 497 16.61 16.35 -11.33
CA HIS A 497 17.45 16.68 -12.49
C HIS A 497 17.82 15.45 -13.33
N MET A 498 17.40 14.24 -12.94
CA MET A 498 17.70 13.04 -13.69
C MET A 498 16.89 13.00 -15.01
N PRO A 499 17.54 12.77 -16.16
CA PRO A 499 16.86 12.56 -17.43
C PRO A 499 15.91 11.36 -17.39
N GLU A 500 14.90 11.37 -18.27
CA GLU A 500 13.84 10.37 -18.33
C GLU A 500 14.39 8.94 -18.42
N ARG A 501 15.32 8.67 -19.35
CA ARG A 501 15.87 7.32 -19.52
C ARG A 501 16.70 6.86 -18.33
N VAL A 502 17.42 7.78 -17.67
CA VAL A 502 18.20 7.46 -16.45
C VAL A 502 17.27 7.04 -15.32
N VAL A 503 16.10 7.68 -15.19
CA VAL A 503 15.07 7.37 -14.18
C VAL A 503 14.41 6.02 -14.45
N ALA A 504 14.13 5.73 -15.72
CA ALA A 504 13.54 4.45 -16.12
C ALA A 504 14.50 3.29 -15.80
N ASN A 505 15.77 3.41 -16.21
CA ASN A 505 16.78 2.38 -15.98
C ASN A 505 17.09 2.23 -14.50
N SER A 506 17.27 3.34 -13.76
CA SER A 506 17.54 3.28 -12.32
C SER A 506 16.34 2.74 -11.54
N GLY A 507 15.11 3.07 -11.95
CA GLY A 507 13.90 2.54 -11.31
C GLY A 507 13.74 1.04 -11.54
N PHE A 508 14.09 0.54 -12.73
CA PHE A 508 14.12 -0.89 -13.01
C PHE A 508 15.24 -1.61 -12.23
N ASP A 509 16.37 -0.94 -12.02
CA ASP A 509 17.46 -1.41 -11.18
C ASP A 509 17.00 -1.63 -9.72
N VAL A 510 16.27 -0.67 -9.13
CA VAL A 510 15.65 -0.84 -7.79
C VAL A 510 14.75 -2.08 -7.74
N LEU A 511 13.96 -2.30 -8.80
CA LEU A 511 13.07 -3.47 -8.89
C LEU A 511 13.89 -4.77 -8.94
N CYS A 512 14.95 -4.81 -9.73
CA CYS A 512 15.84 -5.97 -9.82
C CYS A 512 16.55 -6.25 -8.50
N HIS A 513 17.12 -5.22 -7.86
CA HIS A 513 17.74 -5.31 -6.54
C HIS A 513 16.79 -5.91 -5.51
N ALA A 514 15.56 -5.40 -5.44
CA ALA A 514 14.58 -5.87 -4.46
C ALA A 514 14.08 -7.29 -4.77
N LEU A 515 13.87 -7.63 -6.05
CA LEU A 515 13.50 -8.98 -6.46
C LEU A 515 14.62 -9.99 -6.15
N GLU A 516 15.84 -9.75 -6.65
CA GLU A 516 16.94 -10.70 -6.52
C GLU A 516 17.42 -10.86 -5.08
N SER A 517 17.32 -9.81 -4.25
CA SER A 517 17.61 -9.93 -2.83
C SER A 517 16.57 -10.76 -2.09
N TYR A 518 15.29 -10.61 -2.45
CA TYR A 518 14.20 -11.37 -1.84
C TYR A 518 14.17 -12.82 -2.30
N THR A 519 14.53 -13.08 -3.56
CA THR A 519 14.64 -14.42 -4.13
C THR A 519 16.04 -14.99 -4.00
N ALA A 520 16.98 -14.36 -3.28
CA ALA A 520 18.31 -14.92 -3.08
C ALA A 520 18.25 -16.25 -2.32
N LEU A 521 19.26 -17.11 -2.52
CA LEU A 521 19.45 -18.31 -1.73
C LEU A 521 19.40 -17.96 -0.23
N PRO A 522 18.62 -18.69 0.60
CA PRO A 522 18.54 -18.42 2.03
C PRO A 522 19.92 -18.47 2.69
N TYR A 523 20.19 -17.53 3.61
CA TYR A 523 21.52 -17.36 4.20
C TYR A 523 22.11 -18.63 4.85
N HIS A 524 21.26 -19.52 5.37
CA HIS A 524 21.64 -20.78 6.01
C HIS A 524 21.90 -21.92 5.02
N MET A 525 21.47 -21.79 3.77
CA MET A 525 21.73 -22.76 2.69
C MET A 525 23.01 -22.45 1.93
N ARG A 526 23.63 -21.30 2.21
CA ARG A 526 24.87 -20.92 1.54
C ARG A 526 26.03 -21.76 2.03
N SER A 527 26.70 -22.41 1.08
CA SER A 527 27.87 -23.26 1.31
C SER A 527 29.05 -22.81 0.45
N PRO A 528 30.31 -22.93 0.93
CA PRO A 528 30.69 -23.34 2.28
C PRO A 528 30.46 -22.22 3.32
N CYS A 529 30.30 -22.61 4.58
CA CYS A 529 30.28 -21.67 5.70
C CYS A 529 31.67 -21.02 5.86
N PRO A 530 31.78 -19.70 6.05
CA PRO A 530 33.06 -19.05 6.32
C PRO A 530 33.71 -19.64 7.58
N SER A 531 35.00 -20.03 7.50
CA SER A 531 35.74 -20.60 8.62
C SER A 531 36.04 -19.59 9.74
N ASN A 532 35.97 -18.29 9.45
CA ASN A 532 36.21 -17.21 10.43
C ASN A 532 35.21 -16.06 10.21
N PRO A 533 34.69 -15.42 11.28
CA PRO A 533 33.84 -14.23 11.15
C PRO A 533 34.42 -13.10 10.28
N ILE A 534 35.75 -12.93 10.23
CA ILE A 534 36.41 -11.91 9.41
C ILE A 534 36.29 -12.21 7.90
N THR A 535 36.19 -13.48 7.52
CA THR A 535 36.00 -13.91 6.14
C THR A 535 34.53 -13.98 5.75
N ARG A 536 33.63 -13.53 6.63
CA ARG A 536 32.20 -13.47 6.35
C ARG A 536 31.93 -12.53 5.18
N PRO A 537 31.37 -13.03 4.07
CA PRO A 537 31.09 -12.21 2.90
C PRO A 537 30.11 -11.08 3.23
N ALA A 538 30.21 -9.98 2.47
CA ALA A 538 29.32 -8.83 2.63
C ALA A 538 27.86 -9.22 2.35
N TYR A 539 27.63 -9.90 1.22
CA TYR A 539 26.35 -10.52 0.91
C TYR A 539 26.28 -11.88 1.57
N GLN A 540 25.14 -12.28 2.11
CA GLN A 540 24.98 -13.49 2.91
C GLN A 540 23.92 -14.45 2.37
N GLY A 541 23.06 -14.01 1.45
CA GLY A 541 21.81 -14.67 1.09
C GLY A 541 20.60 -14.04 1.79
N SER A 542 19.39 -14.36 1.31
CA SER A 542 18.13 -13.83 1.84
C SER A 542 17.99 -14.17 3.33
N ASN A 543 17.50 -13.22 4.12
CA ASN A 543 17.34 -13.31 5.57
C ASN A 543 16.19 -12.41 6.05
N PRO A 544 15.65 -12.62 7.26
CA PRO A 544 14.47 -11.87 7.72
C PRO A 544 14.62 -10.35 7.68
N ILE A 545 15.83 -9.82 7.87
CA ILE A 545 16.08 -8.38 7.81
C ILE A 545 16.11 -7.90 6.36
N SER A 546 16.80 -8.60 5.45
CA SER A 546 16.82 -8.20 4.04
C SER A 546 15.43 -8.23 3.42
N ASP A 547 14.62 -9.21 3.81
CA ASP A 547 13.30 -9.45 3.25
C ASP A 547 12.33 -8.30 3.57
N ILE A 548 12.38 -7.76 4.80
CA ILE A 548 11.57 -6.60 5.20
C ILE A 548 11.84 -5.41 4.26
N TRP A 549 13.12 -5.12 4.01
CA TRP A 549 13.52 -3.99 3.19
C TRP A 549 13.26 -4.22 1.69
N ALA A 550 13.49 -5.43 1.20
CA ALA A 550 13.18 -5.82 -0.17
C ALA A 550 11.68 -5.74 -0.46
N VAL A 551 10.84 -6.29 0.43
CA VAL A 551 9.38 -6.22 0.31
C VAL A 551 8.89 -4.77 0.39
N HIS A 552 9.43 -3.94 1.29
CA HIS A 552 9.07 -2.53 1.34
C HIS A 552 9.48 -1.77 0.08
N ALA A 553 10.66 -2.03 -0.48
CA ALA A 553 11.07 -1.45 -1.77
C ALA A 553 10.10 -1.87 -2.89
N LEU A 554 9.75 -3.16 -2.97
CA LEU A 554 8.79 -3.70 -3.94
C LEU A 554 7.40 -3.05 -3.81
N GLN A 555 6.93 -2.89 -2.57
CA GLN A 555 5.67 -2.23 -2.24
C GLN A 555 5.70 -0.74 -2.63
N ILE A 556 6.78 -0.01 -2.37
CA ILE A 556 6.87 1.40 -2.77
C ILE A 556 6.85 1.54 -4.29
N VAL A 557 7.61 0.69 -5.00
CA VAL A 557 7.61 0.65 -6.47
C VAL A 557 6.22 0.27 -7.02
N ALA A 558 5.38 -0.42 -6.25
CA ALA A 558 3.96 -0.65 -6.58
C ALA A 558 3.07 0.57 -6.20
N LYS A 559 2.97 0.93 -4.92
CA LYS A 559 1.90 1.72 -4.26
C LYS A 559 1.46 3.07 -4.88
N TYR A 560 2.28 3.84 -5.60
CA TYR A 560 1.88 5.22 -6.02
C TYR A 560 1.08 5.31 -7.34
N LEU A 561 -0.01 4.53 -7.41
CA LEU A 561 -0.87 4.32 -8.58
C LEU A 561 -1.88 5.45 -8.90
N LYS A 562 -2.37 6.24 -7.93
CA LYS A 562 -3.71 6.86 -8.04
C LYS A 562 -3.84 8.38 -8.17
N ARG A 563 -2.75 9.13 -8.38
CA ARG A 563 -2.80 10.62 -8.35
C ARG A 563 -2.71 11.33 -9.71
N SER A 564 -2.67 10.61 -10.83
CA SER A 564 -2.49 11.17 -12.17
C SER A 564 -3.78 11.39 -12.99
N PHE A 565 -4.97 11.35 -12.38
CA PHE A 565 -6.19 11.87 -13.01
C PHE A 565 -6.64 13.18 -12.34
N PRO A 566 -7.18 14.16 -13.10
CA PRO A 566 -7.68 15.40 -12.53
C PRO A 566 -8.67 15.12 -11.40
N LYS A 567 -8.53 15.94 -10.35
CA LYS A 567 -9.16 15.92 -9.03
C LYS A 567 -10.69 15.96 -9.12
N ALA A 568 -11.29 14.84 -9.50
CA ALA A 568 -12.63 14.93 -10.04
C ALA A 568 -13.45 13.64 -9.86
N ALA A 569 -13.06 12.72 -8.98
CA ALA A 569 -13.95 11.65 -8.48
C ALA A 569 -13.27 10.89 -7.34
N LEU A 570 -13.25 11.43 -6.12
CA LEU A 570 -13.08 10.66 -4.88
C LEU A 570 -13.34 11.57 -3.68
N TYR A 571 -14.61 11.71 -3.33
CA TYR A 571 -15.00 12.03 -1.95
C TYR A 571 -15.68 10.79 -1.37
N SER A 572 -15.31 10.48 -0.13
CA SER A 572 -15.89 9.48 0.78
C SER A 572 -15.41 8.03 0.61
N VAL A 573 -14.24 7.71 1.20
CA VAL A 573 -14.16 6.73 2.32
C VAL A 573 -12.99 7.16 3.23
N GLY A 574 -13.25 7.29 4.52
CA GLY A 574 -12.23 7.55 5.54
C GLY A 574 -12.02 6.31 6.40
N ASN A 575 -10.78 5.82 6.47
CA ASN A 575 -9.98 5.78 7.69
C ASN A 575 -8.58 5.22 7.36
N ALA A 576 -7.57 6.01 7.68
CA ALA A 576 -6.17 5.68 7.57
C ALA A 576 -5.78 4.70 8.68
N SER A 577 -5.45 3.45 8.35
CA SER A 577 -4.44 2.62 9.06
C SER A 577 -4.20 1.23 8.44
N ALA A 578 -5.01 0.75 7.48
CA ALA A 578 -4.84 -0.61 6.93
C ALA A 578 -4.83 -0.75 5.39
N ASP A 579 -5.05 0.33 4.63
CA ASP A 579 -5.18 0.27 3.15
C ASP A 579 -3.83 0.32 2.38
N VAL A 580 -2.74 -0.18 2.96
CA VAL A 580 -1.39 -0.10 2.33
C VAL A 580 -1.00 -1.34 1.52
N LEU A 581 -1.78 -2.42 1.56
CA LEU A 581 -1.42 -3.69 0.94
C LEU A 581 -2.51 -4.19 -0.02
N LEU A 582 -2.54 -3.67 -1.25
CA LEU A 582 -2.87 -4.43 -2.48
C LEU A 582 -2.86 -3.53 -3.74
N LEU A 583 -2.24 -4.04 -4.82
CA LEU A 583 -2.30 -3.64 -6.24
C LEU A 583 -1.59 -2.37 -6.78
N GLY A 584 -0.60 -2.64 -7.66
CA GLY A 584 -0.49 -2.10 -9.02
C GLY A 584 0.61 -1.07 -9.29
N ILE A 585 1.22 -1.09 -10.48
CA ILE A 585 2.35 -0.28 -11.01
C ILE A 585 1.98 1.16 -11.45
N TYR A 586 2.62 2.25 -10.94
CA TYR A 586 2.81 3.53 -11.68
C TYR A 586 3.89 4.49 -11.11
N VAL A 587 4.65 4.15 -10.06
CA VAL A 587 5.61 5.14 -9.48
C VAL A 587 6.74 5.45 -10.45
N ILE A 588 7.31 4.42 -11.07
CA ILE A 588 8.36 4.59 -12.08
C ILE A 588 7.78 5.33 -13.27
N HIS A 589 6.56 5.00 -13.70
CA HIS A 589 5.91 5.68 -14.83
C HIS A 589 5.67 7.18 -14.57
N ARG A 590 5.21 7.55 -13.36
CA ARG A 590 5.07 8.94 -12.93
C ARG A 590 6.43 9.63 -12.81
N ALA A 591 7.42 8.97 -12.21
CA ALA A 591 8.76 9.54 -12.07
C ALA A 591 9.42 9.78 -13.45
N VAL A 592 9.22 8.86 -14.40
CA VAL A 592 9.71 8.93 -15.78
C VAL A 592 8.95 10.02 -16.56
N ARG A 593 7.62 9.95 -16.62
CA ARG A 593 6.79 10.83 -17.47
C ARG A 593 6.52 12.22 -16.88
N ASN A 594 6.71 12.41 -15.57
CA ASN A 594 6.56 13.70 -14.90
C ASN A 594 7.80 13.99 -14.02
N PRO A 595 8.82 14.68 -14.56
CA PRO A 595 10.03 15.03 -13.82
C PRO A 595 9.78 15.86 -12.55
N ASP A 596 8.72 16.67 -12.54
CA ASP A 596 8.38 17.56 -11.42
C ASP A 596 7.53 16.87 -10.34
N ASP A 597 7.24 15.58 -10.49
CA ASP A 597 6.49 14.80 -9.50
C ASP A 597 7.37 14.47 -8.28
N LEU A 598 7.51 15.44 -7.39
CA LEU A 598 8.31 15.33 -6.18
C LEU A 598 7.91 14.12 -5.33
N GLU A 599 6.62 13.78 -5.27
CA GLU A 599 6.14 12.60 -4.52
C GLU A 599 6.70 11.32 -5.16
N ALA A 600 6.56 11.14 -6.47
CA ALA A 600 7.07 9.94 -7.15
C ALA A 600 8.59 9.84 -7.07
N ARG A 601 9.29 10.96 -7.27
CA ARG A 601 10.75 11.07 -7.21
C ARG A 601 11.29 10.75 -5.81
N SER A 602 10.68 11.32 -4.77
CA SER A 602 11.01 11.04 -3.37
C SER A 602 10.84 9.56 -3.01
N ASN A 603 9.73 8.96 -3.43
CA ASN A 603 9.45 7.57 -3.10
C ASN A 603 10.35 6.60 -3.87
N MET A 604 10.67 6.90 -5.13
CA MET A 604 11.69 6.12 -5.85
C MET A 604 13.06 6.23 -5.20
N HIS A 605 13.43 7.40 -4.70
CA HIS A 605 14.68 7.61 -4.00
C HIS A 605 14.74 6.82 -2.69
N LEU A 606 13.66 6.83 -1.92
CA LEU A 606 13.51 6.01 -0.71
C LEU A 606 13.53 4.50 -1.03
N ALA A 607 12.84 4.08 -2.10
CA ALA A 607 12.84 2.67 -2.53
C ALA A 607 14.25 2.20 -2.93
N SER A 608 15.05 3.05 -3.59
CA SER A 608 16.46 2.76 -3.90
C SER A 608 17.27 2.49 -2.64
N ALA A 609 17.10 3.31 -1.59
CA ALA A 609 17.79 3.12 -0.33
C ALA A 609 17.34 1.84 0.40
N PHE A 610 16.03 1.56 0.42
CA PHE A 610 15.51 0.31 1.02
C PHE A 610 15.98 -0.93 0.27
N ALA A 611 15.96 -0.91 -1.07
CA ALA A 611 16.54 -1.97 -1.87
C ALA A 611 18.03 -2.13 -1.52
N GLY A 612 18.77 -1.02 -1.43
CA GLY A 612 20.16 -0.95 -0.97
C GLY A 612 20.42 -1.65 0.37
N ILE A 613 19.57 -1.40 1.38
CA ILE A 613 19.68 -2.06 2.69
C ILE A 613 19.39 -3.56 2.56
N GLY A 614 18.38 -3.94 1.77
CA GLY A 614 18.03 -5.33 1.50
C GLY A 614 19.15 -6.11 0.82
N PHE A 615 19.51 -5.71 -0.40
CA PHE A 615 20.54 -6.38 -1.19
C PHE A 615 21.95 -6.16 -0.63
N GLY A 616 22.19 -5.08 0.11
CA GLY A 616 23.45 -4.85 0.83
C GLY A 616 23.77 -5.97 1.84
N ASN A 617 22.74 -6.67 2.33
CA ASN A 617 22.88 -7.85 3.19
C ASN A 617 22.67 -9.17 2.43
N ALA A 618 21.61 -9.29 1.62
CA ALA A 618 21.31 -10.55 0.93
C ALA A 618 22.23 -10.79 -0.28
N GLY A 619 22.55 -9.73 -1.01
CA GLY A 619 23.13 -9.77 -2.34
C GLY A 619 22.09 -9.79 -3.45
N VAL A 620 22.60 -9.99 -4.66
CA VAL A 620 21.87 -10.09 -5.93
C VAL A 620 22.42 -11.31 -6.68
N HIS A 621 21.72 -11.77 -7.72
CA HIS A 621 22.06 -13.03 -8.35
C HIS A 621 22.12 -12.97 -9.89
N LEU A 622 21.38 -13.84 -10.57
CA LEU A 622 21.51 -14.15 -11.99
C LEU A 622 21.33 -12.95 -12.94
N CYS A 623 20.39 -12.04 -12.68
CA CYS A 623 20.18 -10.88 -13.55
C CYS A 623 21.38 -9.94 -13.49
N HIS A 624 21.97 -9.77 -12.30
CA HIS A 624 23.22 -9.05 -12.12
C HIS A 624 24.43 -9.80 -12.71
N GLY A 625 24.51 -11.11 -12.53
CA GLY A 625 25.59 -11.92 -13.09
C GLY A 625 25.66 -11.83 -14.61
N MET A 626 24.49 -11.91 -15.28
CA MET A 626 24.39 -11.84 -16.73
C MET A 626 24.55 -10.41 -17.27
N SER A 627 24.17 -9.37 -16.52
CA SER A 627 24.30 -7.97 -16.99
C SER A 627 25.74 -7.47 -17.05
N TYR A 628 26.64 -8.08 -16.27
CA TYR A 628 28.04 -7.68 -16.19
C TYR A 628 28.80 -7.87 -17.51
N PRO A 629 28.77 -9.07 -18.15
CA PRO A 629 29.40 -9.23 -19.46
C PRO A 629 28.65 -8.47 -20.58
N ILE A 630 27.34 -8.26 -20.48
CA ILE A 630 26.60 -7.39 -21.42
C ILE A 630 27.15 -5.95 -21.38
N SER A 631 27.51 -5.45 -20.20
CA SER A 631 28.12 -4.12 -20.10
C SER A 631 29.61 -4.13 -20.46
N GLY A 632 30.36 -5.19 -20.13
CA GLY A 632 31.81 -5.27 -20.39
C GLY A 632 32.16 -5.51 -21.86
N LEU A 633 31.26 -6.15 -22.63
CA LEU A 633 31.45 -6.48 -24.05
C LEU A 633 30.72 -5.54 -25.02
N VAL A 634 30.17 -4.42 -24.51
CA VAL A 634 29.46 -3.45 -25.35
C VAL A 634 30.37 -2.91 -26.46
N LYS A 635 29.86 -2.91 -27.69
CA LYS A 635 30.65 -2.52 -28.87
C LYS A 635 30.48 -1.05 -29.23
N LYS A 636 29.25 -0.62 -29.48
CA LYS A 636 28.95 0.72 -30.05
C LYS A 636 27.73 1.41 -29.46
N TYR A 637 26.87 0.68 -28.75
CA TYR A 637 25.63 1.24 -28.20
C TYR A 637 25.93 2.28 -27.13
N LYS A 638 25.17 3.38 -27.14
CA LYS A 638 25.20 4.43 -26.13
C LYS A 638 23.78 4.63 -25.63
N ALA A 639 23.55 4.37 -24.35
CA ALA A 639 22.25 4.54 -23.73
C ALA A 639 21.74 5.98 -23.91
N LYS A 640 20.48 6.11 -24.34
CA LYS A 640 19.81 7.41 -24.52
C LYS A 640 19.87 8.24 -23.22
N ASP A 641 20.07 9.54 -23.36
CA ASP A 641 20.21 10.54 -22.28
C ASP A 641 21.46 10.42 -21.39
N TYR A 642 22.33 9.43 -21.59
CA TYR A 642 23.65 9.38 -20.95
C TYR A 642 24.66 10.22 -21.73
N LYS A 643 25.21 11.24 -21.09
CA LYS A 643 26.27 12.09 -21.66
C LYS A 643 27.64 11.46 -21.42
N VAL A 644 27.99 10.48 -22.27
CA VAL A 644 29.25 9.74 -22.22
C VAL A 644 29.93 9.66 -23.59
N ASP A 645 31.26 9.67 -23.59
CA ASP A 645 32.10 9.60 -24.78
C ASP A 645 32.33 8.15 -25.28
N HIS A 646 32.13 7.16 -24.42
CA HIS A 646 32.34 5.74 -24.69
C HIS A 646 31.01 4.96 -24.86
N PRO A 647 31.05 3.73 -25.43
CA PRO A 647 29.90 2.83 -25.47
C PRO A 647 29.44 2.45 -24.06
N LEU A 648 28.13 2.47 -23.83
CA LEU A 648 27.53 2.26 -22.52
C LEU A 648 26.16 1.61 -22.68
N VAL A 649 25.99 0.44 -22.05
CA VAL A 649 24.67 -0.12 -21.80
C VAL A 649 24.26 0.29 -20.39
N ALA A 650 23.14 0.99 -20.27
CA ALA A 650 22.59 1.29 -18.95
C ALA A 650 22.25 -0.04 -18.25
N ARG A 651 22.66 -0.12 -16.99
CA ARG A 651 22.63 -1.35 -16.23
C ARG A 651 21.17 -1.87 -16.10
N PHE A 652 20.99 -3.19 -16.32
CA PHE A 652 19.82 -4.02 -15.96
C PHE A 652 18.61 -4.12 -16.90
N THR A 653 18.67 -3.53 -18.08
CA THR A 653 17.49 -3.42 -18.95
C THR A 653 17.04 -4.75 -19.62
N PHE A 654 17.74 -5.89 -19.47
CA PHE A 654 17.66 -6.97 -20.47
C PHE A 654 17.54 -8.43 -20.00
N CYS A 655 17.12 -8.74 -18.77
CA CYS A 655 16.97 -10.16 -18.39
C CYS A 655 15.68 -10.57 -17.65
N PRO A 656 14.46 -10.23 -18.14
CA PRO A 656 13.22 -10.86 -17.68
C PRO A 656 13.28 -12.40 -17.70
N ALA A 657 13.99 -12.98 -18.67
CA ALA A 657 14.21 -14.42 -18.78
C ALA A 657 14.98 -15.01 -17.57
N ALA A 658 15.92 -14.26 -16.99
CA ALA A 658 16.61 -14.68 -15.78
C ALA A 658 15.65 -14.75 -14.58
N PHE A 659 14.67 -13.84 -14.48
CA PHE A 659 13.62 -13.95 -13.46
C PHE A 659 12.70 -15.16 -13.69
N ALA A 660 12.39 -15.48 -14.95
CA ALA A 660 11.63 -16.69 -15.28
C ALA A 660 12.38 -17.96 -14.83
N ALA A 661 13.69 -18.03 -15.05
CA ALA A 661 14.52 -19.15 -14.61
C ALA A 661 14.87 -19.15 -13.12
N THR A 662 14.66 -18.04 -12.40
CA THR A 662 14.71 -18.02 -10.93
C THR A 662 13.45 -18.61 -10.28
N SER A 663 12.34 -18.71 -11.02
CA SER A 663 11.19 -19.52 -10.60
C SER A 663 11.45 -20.99 -10.91
N VAL A 664 10.99 -21.90 -10.05
CA VAL A 664 11.31 -23.32 -10.19
C VAL A 664 10.08 -24.20 -9.95
N SER A 665 9.83 -25.14 -10.85
CA SER A 665 9.10 -26.38 -10.54
C SER A 665 10.02 -27.31 -9.73
N GLY A 666 9.93 -27.24 -8.40
CA GLY A 666 10.73 -28.06 -7.49
C GLY A 666 9.96 -28.32 -6.19
N SER A 667 10.04 -29.55 -5.68
CA SER A 667 9.23 -30.04 -4.54
C SER A 667 9.76 -29.64 -3.16
N THR A 668 10.82 -28.83 -3.08
CA THR A 668 11.42 -28.39 -1.81
C THR A 668 10.88 -27.03 -1.35
N TYR A 669 10.71 -26.86 -0.03
CA TYR A 669 10.04 -25.73 0.63
C TYR A 669 10.60 -24.35 0.22
N ALA A 670 11.92 -24.24 0.01
CA ALA A 670 12.57 -23.01 -0.45
C ALA A 670 12.03 -22.54 -1.82
N PHE A 671 11.74 -23.46 -2.74
CA PHE A 671 11.25 -23.12 -4.08
C PHE A 671 9.76 -22.82 -4.12
N SER A 672 8.95 -23.48 -3.29
CA SER A 672 7.54 -23.12 -3.10
C SER A 672 7.41 -21.69 -2.55
N TRP A 673 8.22 -21.33 -1.54
CA TRP A 673 8.26 -19.97 -0.98
C TRP A 673 8.72 -18.90 -1.99
N ILE A 674 9.75 -19.19 -2.79
CA ILE A 674 10.19 -18.31 -3.89
C ILE A 674 9.06 -18.12 -4.90
N ASN A 675 8.31 -19.16 -5.25
CA ASN A 675 7.20 -19.04 -6.20
C ASN A 675 5.99 -18.28 -5.63
N TYR A 676 5.65 -18.45 -4.34
CA TYR A 676 4.63 -17.62 -3.67
C TYR A 676 5.06 -16.15 -3.61
N THR A 677 6.33 -15.91 -3.31
CA THR A 677 6.96 -14.60 -3.36
C THR A 677 6.83 -13.99 -4.76
N VAL A 678 7.24 -14.72 -5.81
CA VAL A 678 7.15 -14.31 -7.21
C VAL A 678 5.69 -14.01 -7.62
N LEU A 679 4.72 -14.84 -7.21
CA LEU A 679 3.29 -14.60 -7.45
C LEU A 679 2.79 -13.37 -6.70
N SER A 680 3.15 -13.20 -5.43
CA SER A 680 2.77 -12.02 -4.64
C SER A 680 3.33 -10.74 -5.26
N VAL A 681 4.55 -10.80 -5.81
CA VAL A 681 5.14 -9.66 -6.53
C VAL A 681 4.41 -9.45 -7.84
N ALA A 682 4.14 -10.49 -8.62
CA ALA A 682 3.39 -10.36 -9.86
C ALA A 682 1.97 -9.76 -9.63
N GLU A 683 1.28 -10.20 -8.58
CA GLU A 683 -0.02 -9.64 -8.15
C GLU A 683 0.11 -8.17 -7.72
N GLN A 684 1.11 -7.84 -6.91
CA GLN A 684 1.43 -6.45 -6.56
C GLN A 684 1.75 -5.61 -7.79
N LYS A 685 2.24 -6.22 -8.87
CA LYS A 685 2.51 -5.59 -10.16
C LYS A 685 1.32 -5.66 -11.13
N GLY A 686 0.16 -6.16 -10.70
CA GLY A 686 -1.09 -6.12 -11.45
C GLY A 686 -1.34 -7.33 -12.34
N ALA A 687 -0.59 -8.42 -12.20
CA ALA A 687 -0.92 -9.71 -12.79
C ALA A 687 -2.15 -10.32 -12.09
N ASP A 688 -3.02 -10.97 -12.87
CA ASP A 688 -4.14 -11.73 -12.30
C ASP A 688 -3.64 -13.13 -11.88
N THR A 689 -3.38 -13.30 -10.59
CA THR A 689 -2.84 -14.54 -10.01
C THR A 689 -3.92 -15.47 -9.45
N ARG A 690 -5.22 -15.12 -9.56
CA ARG A 690 -6.32 -15.85 -8.92
C ARG A 690 -6.44 -17.32 -9.36
N THR A 691 -6.00 -17.63 -10.57
CA THR A 691 -5.97 -19.00 -11.14
C THR A 691 -4.55 -19.48 -11.44
N ALA A 692 -3.52 -18.75 -10.98
CA ALA A 692 -2.14 -19.10 -11.26
C ALA A 692 -1.70 -20.31 -10.45
N ARG A 693 -1.04 -21.27 -11.09
CA ARG A 693 -0.42 -22.40 -10.40
C ARG A 693 0.99 -22.00 -9.99
N ILE A 694 1.51 -22.62 -8.93
CA ILE A 694 2.88 -22.41 -8.44
C ILE A 694 3.95 -22.51 -9.56
N PRO A 695 3.88 -23.48 -10.50
CA PRO A 695 4.84 -23.55 -11.60
C PRO A 695 4.74 -22.40 -12.62
N ASP A 696 3.60 -21.72 -12.69
CA ASP A 696 3.37 -20.62 -13.64
C ASP A 696 3.92 -19.28 -13.09
N ALA A 697 4.44 -19.26 -11.85
CA ALA A 697 4.88 -18.05 -11.15
C ALA A 697 5.91 -17.22 -11.92
N GLY A 698 7.02 -17.83 -12.35
CA GLY A 698 8.06 -17.07 -13.07
C GLY A 698 7.68 -16.63 -14.46
N PRO A 699 7.01 -17.45 -15.30
CA PRO A 699 6.46 -16.98 -16.55
C PRO A 699 5.56 -15.75 -16.36
N ILE A 700 4.67 -15.77 -15.37
CA ILE A 700 3.79 -14.62 -15.06
C ILE A 700 4.59 -13.39 -14.64
N LEU A 701 5.61 -13.54 -13.78
CA LEU A 701 6.47 -12.42 -13.39
C LEU A 701 7.27 -11.90 -14.59
N ALA A 702 7.85 -12.77 -15.41
CA ALA A 702 8.62 -12.40 -16.58
C ALA A 702 7.76 -11.62 -17.59
N ASP A 703 6.53 -12.06 -17.86
CA ASP A 703 5.60 -11.34 -18.72
C ASP A 703 5.17 -9.99 -18.14
N THR A 704 5.00 -9.92 -16.82
CA THR A 704 4.71 -8.66 -16.13
C THR A 704 5.88 -7.68 -16.26
N LEU A 705 7.13 -8.16 -16.15
CA LEU A 705 8.33 -7.35 -16.34
C LEU A 705 8.52 -6.94 -17.81
N ARG A 706 8.24 -7.83 -18.79
CA ARG A 706 8.28 -7.49 -20.22
C ARG A 706 7.31 -6.37 -20.56
N LYS A 707 6.06 -6.48 -20.09
CA LYS A 707 5.05 -5.43 -20.26
C LYS A 707 5.52 -4.10 -19.65
N PHE A 708 6.15 -4.17 -18.48
CA PHE A 708 6.71 -2.99 -17.83
C PHE A 708 7.82 -2.32 -18.65
N LEU A 709 8.75 -3.09 -19.20
CA LEU A 709 9.81 -2.58 -20.08
C LEU A 709 9.23 -1.95 -21.35
N PHE A 710 8.23 -2.60 -21.96
CA PHE A 710 7.50 -2.07 -23.13
C PHE A 710 6.83 -0.71 -22.81
N ASP A 711 6.13 -0.60 -21.69
CA ASP A 711 5.41 0.63 -21.29
C ASP A 711 6.36 1.83 -21.00
N LEU A 712 7.63 1.53 -20.68
CA LEU A 712 8.71 2.51 -20.45
C LEU A 712 9.56 2.78 -21.70
N ASP A 713 9.15 2.28 -22.86
CA ASP A 713 9.85 2.48 -24.13
C ASP A 713 11.34 2.06 -24.04
N VAL A 714 11.60 0.95 -23.36
CA VAL A 714 12.93 0.35 -23.23
C VAL A 714 13.27 -0.45 -24.50
N ASP A 715 14.52 -0.43 -24.96
CA ASP A 715 15.00 -1.20 -26.13
C ASP A 715 14.62 -2.70 -26.06
N ASP A 716 14.24 -3.28 -27.20
CA ASP A 716 13.72 -4.65 -27.33
C ASP A 716 14.82 -5.73 -27.25
N GLY A 717 15.35 -5.94 -26.06
CA GLY A 717 16.32 -7.00 -25.80
C GLY A 717 17.74 -6.71 -26.31
N LEU A 718 18.58 -7.75 -26.27
CA LEU A 718 20.00 -7.64 -26.60
C LEU A 718 20.24 -7.33 -28.08
N ALA A 719 19.34 -7.75 -28.98
CA ALA A 719 19.45 -7.45 -30.40
C ALA A 719 19.38 -5.94 -30.69
N ALA A 720 18.47 -5.22 -30.01
CA ALA A 720 18.28 -3.78 -30.19
C ALA A 720 19.51 -2.96 -29.79
N ILE A 721 20.35 -3.48 -28.88
CA ILE A 721 21.59 -2.83 -28.44
C ILE A 721 22.86 -3.35 -29.16
N GLY A 722 22.68 -4.16 -30.22
CA GLY A 722 23.77 -4.55 -31.12
C GLY A 722 24.48 -5.87 -30.78
N TYR A 723 23.89 -6.73 -29.95
CA TYR A 723 24.33 -8.11 -29.80
C TYR A 723 23.67 -9.04 -30.82
N SER A 724 24.33 -10.14 -31.12
CA SER A 724 23.84 -11.22 -31.99
C SER A 724 23.96 -12.57 -31.28
N LYS A 725 23.34 -13.62 -31.85
CA LYS A 725 23.50 -14.98 -31.32
C LYS A 725 24.97 -15.45 -31.28
N ALA A 726 25.82 -14.92 -32.17
CA ALA A 726 27.26 -15.22 -32.19
C ALA A 726 28.01 -14.68 -30.95
N ASP A 727 27.43 -13.73 -30.22
CA ASP A 727 28.02 -13.15 -29.01
C ASP A 727 27.70 -13.96 -27.75
N ILE A 728 26.73 -14.88 -27.80
CA ILE A 728 26.27 -15.68 -26.64
C ILE A 728 27.42 -16.43 -25.97
N PRO A 729 28.31 -17.16 -26.67
CA PRO A 729 29.42 -17.87 -26.02
C PRO A 729 30.33 -16.94 -25.22
N ALA A 730 30.58 -15.72 -25.72
CA ALA A 730 31.39 -14.73 -25.02
C ALA A 730 30.67 -14.18 -23.78
N LEU A 731 29.37 -13.94 -23.86
CA LEU A 731 28.54 -13.48 -22.74
C LEU A 731 28.46 -14.54 -21.63
N VAL A 732 28.31 -15.81 -21.98
CA VAL A 732 28.32 -16.93 -21.03
C VAL A 732 29.68 -17.06 -20.35
N LYS A 733 30.76 -17.05 -21.14
CA LYS A 733 32.13 -17.07 -20.62
C LYS A 733 32.44 -15.92 -19.66
N GLY A 734 31.85 -14.73 -19.90
CA GLY A 734 31.98 -13.59 -18.99
C GLY A 734 31.07 -13.66 -17.75
N THR A 735 30.02 -14.47 -17.76
CA THR A 735 29.09 -14.67 -16.63
C THR A 735 29.65 -15.68 -15.62
N LEU A 736 30.28 -16.76 -16.08
CA LEU A 736 30.77 -17.85 -15.22
C LEU A 736 31.71 -17.39 -14.08
N PRO A 737 32.67 -16.46 -14.29
CA PRO A 737 33.56 -15.99 -13.24
C PRO A 737 32.88 -15.11 -12.18
N GLN A 738 31.61 -14.73 -12.36
CA GLN A 738 30.86 -13.83 -11.48
C GLN A 738 30.33 -14.53 -10.22
N GLU A 739 31.15 -15.37 -9.60
CA GLU A 739 30.78 -16.25 -8.48
C GLU A 739 30.15 -15.50 -7.29
N ARG A 740 30.52 -14.23 -7.09
CA ARG A 740 29.95 -13.38 -6.02
C ARG A 740 28.43 -13.27 -6.10
N VAL A 741 27.88 -13.25 -7.32
CA VAL A 741 26.43 -13.09 -7.56
C VAL A 741 25.80 -14.41 -8.02
N THR A 742 26.46 -15.19 -8.88
CA THR A 742 25.87 -16.44 -9.40
C THR A 742 25.67 -17.49 -8.29
N LYS A 743 26.55 -17.55 -7.27
CA LYS A 743 26.39 -18.46 -6.12
C LYS A 743 25.20 -18.12 -5.20
N LEU A 744 24.60 -16.93 -5.36
CA LEU A 744 23.42 -16.52 -4.60
C LEU A 744 22.12 -16.85 -5.34
N ALA A 745 22.19 -17.35 -6.57
CA ALA A 745 21.02 -17.80 -7.28
C ALA A 745 20.40 -19.03 -6.59
N PRO A 746 19.07 -19.12 -6.46
CA PRO A 746 18.38 -20.28 -5.87
C PRO A 746 18.66 -21.60 -6.59
N ARG A 747 18.96 -21.52 -7.88
CA ARG A 747 19.28 -22.64 -8.75
C ARG A 747 20.69 -22.45 -9.27
N PRO A 748 21.53 -23.50 -9.34
CA PRO A 748 22.78 -23.45 -10.09
C PRO A 748 22.51 -23.47 -11.61
N GLN A 749 23.37 -22.82 -12.40
CA GLN A 749 23.22 -22.69 -13.85
C GLN A 749 24.42 -23.32 -14.54
N SER A 750 24.16 -24.17 -15.53
CA SER A 750 25.20 -24.64 -16.46
C SER A 750 25.49 -23.62 -17.57
N GLU A 751 26.50 -23.89 -18.38
CA GLU A 751 26.82 -23.09 -19.56
C GLU A 751 25.65 -23.07 -20.56
N GLU A 752 24.97 -24.21 -20.70
CA GLU A 752 23.80 -24.39 -21.54
C GLU A 752 22.60 -23.61 -21.01
N ASP A 753 22.35 -23.66 -19.69
CA ASP A 753 21.28 -22.88 -19.05
C ASP A 753 21.48 -21.37 -19.32
N LEU A 754 22.72 -20.86 -19.16
CA LEU A 754 23.04 -19.46 -19.44
C LEU A 754 22.88 -19.12 -20.92
N SER A 755 23.26 -20.03 -21.83
CA SER A 755 23.10 -19.84 -23.28
C SER A 755 21.63 -19.68 -23.66
N VAL A 756 20.75 -20.54 -23.14
CA VAL A 756 19.30 -20.47 -23.35
C VAL A 756 18.74 -19.14 -22.81
N LEU A 757 19.23 -18.68 -21.66
CA LEU A 757 18.80 -17.42 -21.08
C LEU A 757 19.22 -16.20 -21.89
N PHE A 758 20.45 -16.17 -22.42
CA PHE A 758 20.87 -15.11 -23.33
C PHE A 758 20.09 -15.13 -24.64
N GLU A 759 19.81 -16.33 -25.18
CA GLU A 759 18.99 -16.47 -26.38
C GLU A 759 17.56 -15.94 -26.17
N ALA A 760 16.94 -16.27 -25.03
CA ALA A 760 15.62 -15.77 -24.63
C ALA A 760 15.59 -14.26 -24.34
N SER A 761 16.75 -13.65 -24.10
CA SER A 761 16.91 -12.20 -23.88
C SER A 761 17.27 -11.43 -25.15
N MET A 762 17.47 -12.11 -26.29
CA MET A 762 17.76 -11.44 -27.57
C MET A 762 16.62 -10.53 -28.01
N LYS A 763 15.38 -10.92 -27.73
CA LYS A 763 14.16 -10.16 -28.00
C LYS A 763 13.18 -10.33 -26.84
N LEU A 764 12.55 -9.24 -26.39
CA LEU A 764 11.73 -9.23 -25.18
C LEU A 764 10.22 -9.11 -25.44
N TYR A 765 9.79 -8.42 -26.49
CA TYR A 765 8.36 -8.19 -26.78
C TYR A 765 7.93 -8.36 -28.25
#